data_AF-D3SXQ7-F1
#
_entry.id   AF-D3SXQ7-F1
#
_cell.length_a   1.000
_cell.length_b   1.000
_cell.length_c   1.000
_cell.angle_alpha   90.00
_cell.angle_beta   90.00
_cell.angle_gamma   90.00
#
_symmetry.space_group_name_H-M   'P 1'
#
loop_
_entity.id
_entity.type
_entity.pdbx_description
1 polymer ?
#
loop_
_entity_poly.entity_id
_entity_poly.type
_entity_poly.pdbx_seq_one_letter_code
_entity_poly.pdbx_strand_id
1 'polypeptide(L)'
;MAERSHAPGQSEGGGGTASHTPSHSRAETAAHLRHLLETEGDAIHAHTSVSNLQRHEVFDETDDLDALRSEARAVKEDAIDRLPDLIETVREAVEANGGTVYVAENAADANAYVADVVDDRAATSTAAESASDRPSVVKSKSMTTEELELNDALESEGIEVTETDLGEWVLQVADDTPSHIVGPAMHLTREEIADLFTEQFDPDEEFETAEELTRFARDHLGERIREADVGITGANFVVAESGTITLVTNEGNARKCAVTPDTHVAIAGVEKLIPSIRDLEPFVDLIAKSATGQEISQYVTMLSPPTESPTLTFDEPDEPIGANTDAEANGSTDREFHLVLLDNGRTEMREDDQLRETLYCIRCGACSNSCSNFQAVGGHGFGGETYSGGIATGWEAGVHGQDSAAEFNDLCTGCTRCVDACPVKIDIPWINTVVRDRVNRDVEPAAYDFLVDGLTPDEESGGLDLGKRFFGNIATVAKLGSATAPVSNWLGETAPVRSLLERTLGIDQRRALPSFERHSLVDWFDARGGEGESKRRAAAGRRESHDEPTDALDRDVVLYPDVYTNYVDTDRGKAAVRTLEALGVPVSVPDLPESGRAPLSQGMVATADTQASKVYAALAEDLDAGRDVVVIEPSDLAAFQREYERFLPERSFERLRDNSYEICEFIFGLLENGADPAALSTAGGDGARIGDGNGNENENENGDNGQPIAYHSHCQQRTLDLEAPTVAVLERCGYAPRTSTVECCGMAGSFGYKREYYEVSMDVGDRLASEIEQASTDLVVASGTSCGDQLETLLDRTVPHPVEVLAPNAGP
;
A
#
# COMPACT_ATOMS: atom_id res chain seq x y z
N MET A 1 31.57 -7.67 -26.01
CA MET A 1 32.90 -7.97 -25.43
C MET A 1 33.47 -6.75 -24.71
N ALA A 2 33.11 -6.61 -23.44
CA ALA A 2 33.84 -5.85 -22.42
C ALA A 2 33.66 -6.66 -21.11
N GLU A 3 34.75 -7.23 -20.60
CA GLU A 3 34.76 -8.15 -19.47
C GLU A 3 34.38 -7.43 -18.17
N ARG A 4 33.20 -7.73 -17.61
CA ARG A 4 32.93 -7.54 -16.17
C ARG A 4 33.43 -8.78 -15.44
N SER A 5 34.42 -8.57 -14.57
CA SER A 5 35.09 -9.62 -13.81
C SER A 5 34.12 -10.31 -12.83
N HIS A 6 33.76 -11.55 -13.13
CA HIS A 6 33.16 -12.48 -12.18
C HIS A 6 34.23 -12.91 -11.16
N ALA A 7 33.93 -12.73 -9.87
CA ALA A 7 34.65 -13.40 -8.80
C ALA A 7 34.07 -14.83 -8.64
N PRO A 8 34.90 -15.89 -8.57
CA PRO A 8 34.39 -17.25 -8.51
C PRO A 8 33.97 -17.62 -7.08
N GLY A 9 32.71 -17.98 -6.89
CA GLY A 9 32.22 -18.63 -5.68
C GLY A 9 32.85 -20.00 -5.51
N GLN A 10 33.48 -20.23 -4.35
CA GLN A 10 33.98 -21.54 -3.95
C GLN A 10 32.88 -22.28 -3.21
N SER A 11 32.48 -23.43 -3.76
CA SER A 11 31.65 -24.43 -3.10
C SER A 11 32.48 -25.24 -2.11
N GLU A 12 32.17 -25.13 -0.82
CA GLU A 12 32.45 -26.19 0.16
C GLU A 12 31.22 -26.37 1.05
N GLY A 13 30.66 -27.58 1.03
CA GLY A 13 29.45 -27.93 1.75
C GLY A 13 29.61 -27.96 3.27
N GLY A 14 28.54 -27.58 3.96
CA GLY A 14 28.39 -27.77 5.40
C GLY A 14 27.16 -27.05 5.95
N GLY A 15 26.13 -27.83 6.30
CA GLY A 15 25.08 -27.54 7.30
C GLY A 15 24.46 -26.14 7.32
N GLY A 16 23.21 -26.05 6.84
CA GLY A 16 22.39 -24.84 6.85
C GLY A 16 22.36 -24.12 8.20
N THR A 17 22.93 -22.91 8.18
CA THR A 17 22.57 -21.80 9.05
C THR A 17 22.19 -20.68 8.10
N ALA A 18 20.95 -20.17 8.21
CA ALA A 18 20.45 -19.04 7.45
C ALA A 18 21.54 -17.98 7.29
N SER A 19 21.91 -17.67 6.03
CA SER A 19 22.85 -16.60 5.76
C SER A 19 22.15 -15.29 6.06
N HIS A 20 22.49 -14.66 7.18
CA HIS A 20 22.22 -13.25 7.41
C HIS A 20 22.83 -12.45 6.24
N THR A 21 22.00 -12.02 5.30
CA THR A 21 22.36 -10.93 4.39
C THR A 21 22.50 -9.68 5.25
N PRO A 22 23.66 -9.00 5.28
CA PRO A 22 23.84 -7.85 6.14
C PRO A 22 22.91 -6.71 5.67
N SER A 23 22.05 -6.24 6.59
CA SER A 23 21.16 -5.09 6.34
C SER A 23 21.94 -3.93 5.70
N HIS A 24 21.45 -3.40 4.58
CA HIS A 24 22.04 -2.26 3.91
C HIS A 24 22.24 -1.08 4.87
N SER A 25 23.37 -0.39 4.77
CA SER A 25 23.54 0.88 5.45
C SER A 25 22.59 1.93 4.85
N ARG A 26 22.22 2.94 5.64
CA ARG A 26 21.44 4.11 5.19
C ARG A 26 21.93 4.73 3.87
N ALA A 27 23.24 4.67 3.61
CA ALA A 27 23.82 5.23 2.38
C ALA A 27 23.59 4.31 1.16
N GLU A 28 23.66 2.99 1.37
CA GLU A 28 23.42 1.99 0.32
C GLU A 28 21.94 2.00 -0.06
N THR A 29 21.02 2.03 0.92
CA THR A 29 19.57 2.19 0.66
C THR A 29 19.28 3.44 -0.16
N ALA A 30 19.83 4.60 0.22
CA ALA A 30 19.63 5.85 -0.52
C ALA A 30 20.18 5.79 -1.96
N ALA A 31 21.31 5.11 -2.16
CA ALA A 31 21.92 4.96 -3.48
C ALA A 31 21.12 4.00 -4.36
N HIS A 32 20.63 2.89 -3.80
CA HIS A 32 19.76 1.92 -4.47
C HIS A 32 18.45 2.58 -4.92
N LEU A 33 17.75 3.25 -4.00
CA LEU A 33 16.48 3.92 -4.34
C LEU A 33 16.67 5.02 -5.39
N ARG A 34 17.79 5.78 -5.34
CA ARG A 34 18.10 6.76 -6.39
C ARG A 34 18.31 6.08 -7.75
N HIS A 35 19.01 4.95 -7.77
CA HIS A 35 19.23 4.20 -9.00
C HIS A 35 17.90 3.78 -9.63
N LEU A 36 16.99 3.20 -8.83
CA LEU A 36 15.67 2.77 -9.30
C LEU A 36 14.81 3.93 -9.80
N LEU A 37 14.83 5.08 -9.12
CA LEU A 37 14.15 6.28 -9.59
C LEU A 37 14.66 6.72 -10.97
N GLU A 38 15.97 6.60 -11.21
CA GLU A 38 16.61 6.99 -12.47
C GLU A 38 16.38 5.98 -13.61
N THR A 39 16.22 4.69 -13.30
CA THR A 39 16.12 3.61 -14.31
C THR A 39 14.71 3.08 -14.55
N GLU A 40 13.89 2.99 -13.50
CA GLU A 40 12.60 2.27 -13.55
C GLU A 40 11.41 3.16 -13.18
N GLY A 41 11.63 4.24 -12.41
CA GLY A 41 10.59 4.99 -11.73
C GLY A 41 9.49 5.57 -12.64
N ASP A 42 9.86 6.04 -13.84
CA ASP A 42 8.90 6.58 -14.81
C ASP A 42 7.99 5.49 -15.42
N ALA A 43 8.58 4.34 -15.77
CA ALA A 43 7.84 3.21 -16.32
C ALA A 43 6.86 2.64 -15.27
N ILE A 44 7.36 2.40 -14.05
CA ILE A 44 6.55 1.95 -12.92
C ILE A 44 5.39 2.92 -12.66
N HIS A 45 5.67 4.23 -12.59
CA HIS A 45 4.64 5.23 -12.34
C HIS A 45 3.55 5.21 -13.40
N ALA A 46 3.94 5.17 -14.68
CA ALA A 46 2.99 5.18 -15.79
C ALA A 46 2.04 3.96 -15.73
N HIS A 47 2.58 2.76 -15.50
CA HIS A 47 1.79 1.53 -15.47
C HIS A 47 0.87 1.43 -14.24
N THR A 48 1.41 1.75 -13.07
CA THR A 48 0.68 1.65 -11.79
C THR A 48 -0.41 2.71 -11.67
N SER A 49 -0.16 3.94 -12.14
CA SER A 49 -1.13 5.04 -12.07
C SER A 49 -2.33 4.80 -12.99
N VAL A 50 -2.10 4.27 -14.20
CA VAL A 50 -3.19 3.89 -15.12
C VAL A 50 -4.05 2.79 -14.49
N SER A 51 -3.42 1.74 -13.95
CA SER A 51 -4.15 0.64 -13.29
C SER A 51 -4.95 1.13 -12.08
N ASN A 52 -4.40 2.07 -11.31
CA ASN A 52 -5.09 2.66 -10.16
C ASN A 52 -6.30 3.50 -10.58
N LEU A 53 -6.16 4.34 -11.62
CA LEU A 53 -7.24 5.16 -12.15
C LEU A 53 -8.40 4.29 -12.67
N GLN A 54 -8.09 3.27 -13.49
CA GLN A 54 -9.09 2.36 -14.03
C GLN A 54 -9.80 1.56 -12.94
N ARG A 55 -9.08 1.18 -11.87
CA ARG A 55 -9.70 0.57 -10.69
C ARG A 55 -10.72 1.50 -10.05
N HIS A 56 -10.41 2.78 -9.88
CA HIS A 56 -11.36 3.76 -9.34
C HIS A 56 -12.62 3.85 -10.21
N GLU A 57 -12.45 4.02 -11.52
CA GLU A 57 -13.57 4.10 -12.48
C GLU A 57 -14.48 2.86 -12.37
N VAL A 58 -13.90 1.66 -12.39
CA VAL A 58 -14.69 0.42 -12.31
C VAL A 58 -15.29 0.19 -10.93
N PHE A 59 -14.61 0.58 -9.84
CA PHE A 59 -15.15 0.48 -8.49
C PHE A 59 -16.36 1.40 -8.31
N ASP A 60 -16.32 2.61 -8.85
CA ASP A 60 -17.42 3.57 -8.80
C ASP A 60 -18.64 3.10 -9.61
N GLU A 61 -18.41 2.31 -10.67
CA GLU A 61 -19.46 1.73 -11.51
C GLU A 61 -19.99 0.37 -10.99
N THR A 62 -19.31 -0.26 -10.03
CA THR A 62 -19.69 -1.57 -9.48
C THR A 62 -20.75 -1.43 -8.39
N ASP A 63 -21.96 -1.88 -8.71
CA ASP A 63 -23.05 -2.01 -7.73
C ASP A 63 -22.64 -2.96 -6.58
N ASP A 64 -23.03 -2.62 -5.34
CA ASP A 64 -22.83 -3.44 -4.14
C ASP A 64 -21.36 -3.84 -3.87
N LEU A 65 -20.37 -3.07 -4.37
CA LEU A 65 -18.93 -3.33 -4.22
C LEU A 65 -18.52 -3.67 -2.78
N ASP A 66 -19.00 -2.91 -1.78
CA ASP A 66 -18.62 -3.15 -0.38
C ASP A 66 -19.17 -4.48 0.16
N ALA A 67 -20.36 -4.89 -0.31
CA ALA A 67 -20.94 -6.18 0.04
C ALA A 67 -20.12 -7.32 -0.56
N LEU A 68 -19.74 -7.22 -1.84
CA LEU A 68 -18.86 -8.19 -2.51
C LEU A 68 -17.51 -8.32 -1.80
N ARG A 69 -16.89 -7.20 -1.42
CA ARG A 69 -15.62 -7.19 -0.67
C ARG A 69 -15.76 -7.84 0.71
N SER A 70 -16.88 -7.60 1.38
CA SER A 70 -17.19 -8.20 2.68
C SER A 70 -17.43 -9.71 2.57
N GLU A 71 -18.11 -10.15 1.51
CA GLU A 71 -18.31 -11.57 1.20
C GLU A 71 -16.98 -12.27 0.90
N ALA A 72 -16.14 -11.67 0.03
CA ALA A 72 -14.81 -12.18 -0.26
C ALA A 72 -13.94 -12.32 1.00
N ARG A 73 -13.98 -11.31 1.88
CA ARG A 73 -13.29 -11.35 3.17
C ARG A 73 -13.82 -12.50 4.05
N ALA A 74 -15.13 -12.62 4.22
CA ALA A 74 -15.74 -13.66 5.04
C ALA A 74 -15.38 -15.07 4.55
N VAL A 75 -15.35 -15.29 3.23
CA VAL A 75 -14.91 -16.56 2.64
C VAL A 75 -13.44 -16.83 2.97
N LYS A 76 -12.55 -15.85 2.86
CA LYS A 76 -11.14 -16.03 3.23
C LYS A 76 -10.96 -16.31 4.71
N GLU A 77 -11.65 -15.59 5.59
CA GLU A 77 -11.59 -15.82 7.04
C GLU A 77 -11.99 -17.25 7.39
N ASP A 78 -13.15 -17.69 6.89
CA ASP A 78 -13.67 -19.05 7.13
C ASP A 78 -12.78 -20.14 6.50
N ALA A 79 -12.25 -19.91 5.30
CA ALA A 79 -11.35 -20.87 4.64
C ALA A 79 -10.03 -21.03 5.42
N ILE A 80 -9.45 -19.92 5.90
CA ILE A 80 -8.24 -19.98 6.72
C ILE A 80 -8.52 -20.61 8.08
N ASP A 81 -9.66 -20.36 8.71
CA ASP A 81 -10.03 -21.03 9.96
C ASP A 81 -10.13 -22.54 9.81
N ARG A 82 -10.72 -23.01 8.70
CA ARG A 82 -10.94 -24.43 8.38
C ARG A 82 -9.84 -25.07 7.55
N LEU A 83 -8.70 -24.40 7.40
CA LEU A 83 -7.63 -24.80 6.48
C LEU A 83 -7.21 -26.28 6.59
N PRO A 84 -7.00 -26.87 7.78
CA PRO A 84 -6.65 -28.30 7.89
C PRO A 84 -7.72 -29.23 7.30
N ASP A 85 -9.01 -28.92 7.50
CA ASP A 85 -10.12 -29.72 6.98
C ASP A 85 -10.24 -29.56 5.45
N LEU A 86 -9.96 -28.36 4.92
CA LEU A 86 -9.98 -28.09 3.48
C LEU A 86 -8.86 -28.82 2.74
N ILE A 87 -7.67 -28.96 3.34
CA ILE A 87 -6.55 -29.73 2.78
C ILE A 87 -6.95 -31.21 2.60
N GLU A 88 -7.63 -31.80 3.58
CA GLU A 88 -8.12 -33.18 3.45
C GLU A 88 -9.26 -33.28 2.43
N THR A 89 -10.17 -32.32 2.41
CA THR A 89 -11.29 -32.28 1.45
C THR A 89 -10.78 -32.24 0.01
N VAL A 90 -9.81 -31.37 -0.29
CA VAL A 90 -9.24 -31.26 -1.65
C VAL A 90 -8.42 -32.49 -2.03
N ARG A 91 -7.71 -33.11 -1.07
CA ARG A 91 -7.01 -34.38 -1.27
C ARG A 91 -7.98 -35.47 -1.71
N GLU A 92 -9.06 -35.67 -0.95
CA GLU A 92 -10.08 -36.67 -1.28
C GLU A 92 -10.70 -36.42 -2.66
N ALA A 93 -10.99 -35.16 -3.01
CA ALA A 93 -11.59 -34.80 -4.28
C ALA A 93 -10.65 -35.04 -5.47
N VAL A 94 -9.40 -34.61 -5.38
CA VAL A 94 -8.40 -34.79 -6.46
C VAL A 94 -8.05 -36.27 -6.65
N GLU A 95 -7.86 -37.02 -5.56
CA GLU A 95 -7.58 -38.47 -5.64
C GLU A 95 -8.77 -39.24 -6.21
N ALA A 96 -10.01 -38.84 -5.90
CA ALA A 96 -11.20 -39.43 -6.48
C ALA A 96 -11.33 -39.17 -8.01
N ASN A 97 -10.78 -38.05 -8.50
CA ASN A 97 -10.71 -37.76 -9.93
C ASN A 97 -9.56 -38.51 -10.63
N GLY A 98 -8.64 -39.13 -9.89
CA GLY A 98 -7.48 -39.83 -10.42
C GLY A 98 -6.19 -39.00 -10.46
N GLY A 99 -6.14 -37.87 -9.75
CA GLY A 99 -4.92 -37.08 -9.56
C GLY A 99 -4.18 -37.43 -8.26
N THR A 100 -3.02 -36.81 -8.06
CA THR A 100 -2.21 -36.96 -6.85
C THR A 100 -2.13 -35.63 -6.09
N VAL A 101 -2.18 -35.66 -4.75
CA VAL A 101 -1.96 -34.47 -3.92
C VAL A 101 -0.75 -34.65 -3.02
N TYR A 102 0.21 -33.73 -3.15
CA TYR A 102 1.35 -33.60 -2.26
C TYR A 102 1.19 -32.34 -1.41
N VAL A 103 1.40 -32.44 -0.10
CA VAL A 103 1.42 -31.27 0.79
C VAL A 103 2.86 -31.09 1.22
N ALA A 104 3.50 -30.05 0.69
CA ALA A 104 4.90 -29.74 0.94
C ALA A 104 5.03 -28.85 2.18
N GLU A 105 5.95 -29.21 3.07
CA GLU A 105 6.20 -28.45 4.30
C GLU A 105 6.89 -27.11 4.00
N ASN A 106 7.80 -27.08 3.03
CA ASN A 106 8.62 -25.91 2.68
C ASN A 106 9.11 -25.99 1.23
N ALA A 107 9.87 -24.98 0.81
CA ALA A 107 10.33 -24.87 -0.56
C ALA A 107 11.19 -26.06 -1.04
N ALA A 108 12.14 -26.52 -0.22
CA ALA A 108 13.01 -27.65 -0.58
C ALA A 108 12.23 -28.95 -0.77
N ASP A 109 11.20 -29.17 0.07
CA ASP A 109 10.32 -30.34 0.00
C ASP A 109 9.45 -30.33 -1.29
N ALA A 110 8.89 -29.17 -1.65
CA ALA A 110 8.16 -29.01 -2.89
C ALA A 110 9.05 -29.23 -4.12
N ASN A 111 10.24 -28.63 -4.14
CA ASN A 111 11.19 -28.76 -5.25
C ASN A 111 11.63 -30.21 -5.47
N ALA A 112 11.93 -30.93 -4.38
CA ALA A 112 12.29 -32.35 -4.47
C ALA A 112 11.15 -33.19 -5.07
N TYR A 113 9.91 -32.96 -4.63
CA TYR A 113 8.75 -33.67 -5.19
C TYR A 113 8.53 -33.37 -6.67
N VAL A 114 8.65 -32.10 -7.08
CA VAL A 114 8.46 -31.70 -8.49
C VAL A 114 9.56 -32.28 -9.36
N ALA A 115 10.82 -32.27 -8.91
CA ALA A 115 11.94 -32.89 -9.62
C ALA A 115 11.71 -34.39 -9.83
N ASP A 116 11.28 -35.12 -8.79
CA ASP A 116 10.93 -36.55 -8.88
C ASP A 116 9.85 -36.81 -9.94
N VAL A 117 8.80 -35.97 -10.01
CA VAL A 117 7.73 -36.09 -11.02
C VAL A 117 8.28 -35.87 -12.44
N VAL A 118 9.14 -34.88 -12.63
CA VAL A 118 9.75 -34.58 -13.94
C VAL A 118 10.65 -35.73 -14.38
N ASP A 119 11.46 -36.27 -13.48
CA ASP A 119 12.37 -37.40 -13.76
C ASP A 119 11.60 -38.68 -14.12
N ASP A 120 10.55 -39.01 -13.38
CA ASP A 120 9.70 -40.18 -13.65
C ASP A 120 9.02 -40.07 -15.04
N ARG A 121 8.57 -38.87 -15.42
CA ARG A 121 7.97 -38.65 -16.74
C ARG A 121 9.01 -38.66 -17.86
N ALA A 122 10.20 -38.11 -17.63
CA ALA A 122 11.29 -38.15 -18.60
C ALA A 122 11.75 -39.59 -18.88
N ALA A 123 11.79 -40.44 -17.85
CA ALA A 123 12.15 -41.85 -17.97
C ALA A 123 11.13 -42.68 -18.79
N THR A 124 9.89 -42.21 -18.90
CA THR A 124 8.78 -42.89 -19.60
C THR A 124 8.43 -42.26 -20.96
N SER A 125 8.98 -41.10 -21.29
CA SER A 125 8.74 -40.37 -22.54
C SER A 125 9.25 -41.13 -23.76
N THR A 126 8.38 -41.35 -24.76
CA THR A 126 8.78 -41.88 -26.07
C THR A 126 9.41 -40.82 -26.99
N ALA A 127 9.35 -39.53 -26.60
CA ALA A 127 9.92 -38.40 -27.34
C ALA A 127 11.46 -38.32 -27.20
N ALA A 128 12.04 -39.01 -26.21
CA ALA A 128 13.49 -39.13 -26.08
C ALA A 128 14.05 -40.07 -27.18
N GLU A 129 14.23 -39.56 -28.40
CA GLU A 129 14.90 -40.29 -29.48
C GLU A 129 16.40 -40.56 -29.16
N SER A 130 16.94 -39.89 -28.14
CA SER A 130 18.29 -40.06 -27.62
C SER A 130 18.34 -40.02 -26.09
N ALA A 131 19.17 -40.87 -25.48
CA ALA A 131 19.50 -40.82 -24.04
C ALA A 131 20.35 -39.58 -23.65
N SER A 132 20.39 -38.55 -24.50
CA SER A 132 21.14 -37.29 -24.32
C SER A 132 20.25 -36.07 -24.14
N ASP A 133 18.93 -36.21 -24.31
CA ASP A 133 18.02 -35.06 -24.24
C ASP A 133 17.63 -34.80 -22.79
N ARG A 134 17.69 -33.52 -22.40
CA ARG A 134 17.34 -33.06 -21.05
C ARG A 134 15.81 -33.03 -20.93
N PRO A 135 15.23 -33.40 -19.78
CA PRO A 135 13.80 -33.21 -19.53
C PRO A 135 13.41 -31.73 -19.73
N SER A 136 12.26 -31.48 -20.31
CA SER A 136 11.78 -30.12 -20.61
C SER A 136 10.47 -29.80 -19.90
N VAL A 137 10.41 -28.61 -19.32
CA VAL A 137 9.30 -28.11 -18.52
C VAL A 137 8.86 -26.76 -19.06
N VAL A 138 7.54 -26.58 -19.23
CA VAL A 138 6.95 -25.25 -19.45
C VAL A 138 6.13 -24.81 -18.25
N LYS A 139 6.36 -23.59 -17.79
CA LYS A 139 5.68 -23.02 -16.63
C LYS A 139 4.83 -21.82 -17.02
N SER A 140 3.64 -21.72 -16.44
CA SER A 140 2.90 -20.45 -16.41
C SER A 140 3.29 -19.64 -15.19
N LYS A 141 3.19 -18.30 -15.27
CA LYS A 141 3.38 -17.40 -14.14
C LYS A 141 2.72 -17.90 -12.85
N SER A 142 3.49 -17.92 -11.77
CA SER A 142 2.98 -18.23 -10.42
C SER A 142 3.90 -17.66 -9.36
N MET A 143 3.36 -16.79 -8.50
CA MET A 143 4.13 -16.29 -7.34
C MET A 143 4.58 -17.42 -6.41
N THR A 144 3.80 -18.51 -6.31
CA THR A 144 4.17 -19.67 -5.49
C THR A 144 5.40 -20.37 -6.03
N THR A 145 5.61 -20.40 -7.35
CA THR A 145 6.81 -21.04 -7.92
C THR A 145 8.03 -20.13 -7.85
N GLU A 146 7.83 -18.81 -7.85
CA GLU A 146 8.89 -17.84 -7.54
C GLU A 146 9.32 -17.97 -6.07
N GLU A 147 8.37 -18.14 -5.14
CA GLU A 147 8.65 -18.42 -3.71
C GLU A 147 9.49 -19.69 -3.51
N LEU A 148 9.43 -20.63 -4.46
CA LEU A 148 10.19 -21.87 -4.45
C LEU A 148 11.56 -21.75 -5.11
N GLU A 149 11.84 -20.66 -5.84
CA GLU A 149 12.97 -20.58 -6.78
C GLU A 149 12.98 -21.81 -7.73
N LEU A 150 11.79 -22.23 -8.18
CA LEU A 150 11.61 -23.54 -8.82
C LEU A 150 12.43 -23.67 -10.11
N ASN A 151 12.58 -22.58 -10.87
CA ASN A 151 13.36 -22.59 -12.11
C ASN A 151 14.83 -22.93 -11.80
N ASP A 152 15.45 -22.21 -10.88
CA ASP A 152 16.83 -22.47 -10.44
C ASP A 152 17.01 -23.88 -9.87
N ALA A 153 16.04 -24.34 -9.06
CA ALA A 153 16.08 -25.68 -8.48
C ALA A 153 16.10 -26.78 -9.57
N LEU A 154 15.18 -26.72 -10.54
CA LEU A 154 15.11 -27.70 -11.64
C LEU A 154 16.29 -27.57 -12.61
N GLU A 155 16.72 -26.35 -12.93
CA GLU A 155 17.86 -26.11 -13.82
C GLU A 155 19.16 -26.64 -13.21
N SER A 156 19.32 -26.57 -11.88
CA SER A 156 20.47 -27.14 -11.18
C SER A 156 20.57 -28.67 -11.31
N GLU A 157 19.45 -29.34 -11.58
CA GLU A 157 19.34 -30.78 -11.85
C GLU A 157 19.46 -31.11 -13.35
N GLY A 158 19.61 -30.09 -14.20
CA GLY A 158 19.79 -30.24 -15.64
C GLY A 158 18.48 -30.33 -16.42
N ILE A 159 17.36 -29.94 -15.82
CA ILE A 159 16.04 -29.82 -16.47
C ILE A 159 15.96 -28.46 -17.17
N GLU A 160 15.43 -28.43 -18.38
CA GLU A 160 15.21 -27.19 -19.12
C GLU A 160 13.84 -26.60 -18.76
N VAL A 161 13.81 -25.39 -18.19
CA VAL A 161 12.56 -24.73 -17.79
C VAL A 161 12.32 -23.50 -18.66
N THR A 162 11.10 -23.37 -19.19
CA THR A 162 10.70 -22.19 -19.99
C THR A 162 9.45 -21.55 -19.43
N GLU A 163 9.54 -20.26 -19.09
CA GLU A 163 8.36 -19.45 -18.77
C GLU A 163 7.51 -19.20 -20.00
N THR A 164 6.20 -19.25 -19.83
CA THR A 164 5.24 -19.09 -20.94
C THR A 164 4.39 -17.83 -20.83
N ASP A 165 4.43 -17.15 -19.69
CA ASP A 165 3.87 -15.81 -19.53
C ASP A 165 4.81 -14.82 -20.20
N LEU A 166 4.29 -13.89 -20.99
CA LEU A 166 5.15 -12.97 -21.73
C LEU A 166 6.05 -12.15 -20.81
N GLY A 167 5.51 -11.67 -19.69
CA GLY A 167 6.27 -10.86 -18.75
C GLY A 167 7.38 -11.69 -18.09
N GLU A 168 7.05 -12.87 -17.58
CA GLU A 168 8.05 -13.76 -16.95
C GLU A 168 9.10 -14.24 -17.95
N TRP A 169 8.70 -14.53 -19.20
CA TRP A 169 9.64 -14.92 -20.23
C TRP A 169 10.60 -13.79 -20.62
N VAL A 170 10.10 -12.55 -20.69
CA VAL A 170 10.97 -11.38 -20.90
C VAL A 170 12.02 -11.30 -19.79
N LEU A 171 11.63 -11.50 -18.53
CA LEU A 171 12.57 -11.49 -17.39
C LEU A 171 13.55 -12.67 -17.44
N GLN A 172 13.08 -13.87 -17.80
CA GLN A 172 13.94 -15.05 -17.98
C GLN A 172 14.99 -14.81 -19.07
N VAL A 173 14.63 -14.15 -20.16
CA VAL A 173 15.57 -13.78 -21.24
C VAL A 173 16.52 -12.65 -20.80
N ALA A 174 16.06 -11.75 -19.93
CA ALA A 174 16.84 -10.65 -19.39
C ALA A 174 17.79 -11.06 -18.25
N ASP A 175 17.57 -12.22 -17.62
CA ASP A 175 18.20 -12.62 -16.35
C ASP A 175 17.92 -11.57 -15.25
N ASP A 176 16.63 -11.23 -15.09
CA ASP A 176 16.15 -10.15 -14.22
C ASP A 176 14.97 -10.61 -13.34
N THR A 177 14.62 -9.81 -12.32
CA THR A 177 13.59 -10.13 -11.33
C THR A 177 12.25 -9.42 -11.57
N PRO A 178 11.14 -9.93 -11.02
CA PRO A 178 9.84 -9.25 -11.15
C PRO A 178 9.73 -7.95 -10.35
N SER A 179 9.32 -6.86 -11.00
CA SER A 179 9.07 -5.57 -10.32
C SER A 179 7.62 -5.39 -9.85
N HIS A 180 6.68 -6.26 -10.22
CA HIS A 180 5.28 -6.19 -9.75
C HIS A 180 4.52 -7.54 -9.83
N ILE A 181 3.65 -7.80 -8.86
CA ILE A 181 2.90 -9.07 -8.71
C ILE A 181 2.02 -9.41 -9.92
N VAL A 182 1.50 -8.42 -10.65
CA VAL A 182 0.61 -8.64 -11.83
C VAL A 182 1.37 -8.53 -13.16
N GLY A 183 2.10 -7.44 -13.40
CA GLY A 183 2.97 -7.28 -14.56
C GLY A 183 4.43 -7.36 -14.14
N PRO A 184 5.10 -8.52 -14.27
CA PRO A 184 6.42 -8.72 -13.67
C PRO A 184 7.50 -7.86 -14.33
N ALA A 185 7.42 -7.63 -15.65
CA ALA A 185 8.33 -6.77 -16.41
C ALA A 185 7.88 -5.29 -16.50
N MET A 186 7.09 -4.77 -15.55
CA MET A 186 6.57 -3.39 -15.58
C MET A 186 7.64 -2.30 -15.59
N HIS A 187 8.88 -2.64 -15.22
CA HIS A 187 10.02 -1.72 -15.21
C HIS A 187 10.69 -1.57 -16.59
N LEU A 188 10.39 -2.47 -17.54
CA LEU A 188 10.96 -2.43 -18.89
C LEU A 188 10.02 -1.75 -19.87
N THR A 189 10.58 -0.85 -20.68
CA THR A 189 9.87 -0.25 -21.80
C THR A 189 9.78 -1.20 -22.99
N ARG A 190 8.86 -0.91 -23.91
CA ARG A 190 8.72 -1.68 -25.15
C ARG A 190 10.00 -1.66 -25.98
N GLU A 191 10.66 -0.52 -26.04
CA GLU A 191 11.91 -0.32 -26.78
C GLU A 191 13.04 -1.18 -26.19
N GLU A 192 13.17 -1.24 -24.86
CA GLU A 192 14.15 -2.11 -24.19
C GLU A 192 13.89 -3.59 -24.43
N ILE A 193 12.61 -4.02 -24.44
CA ILE A 193 12.25 -5.40 -24.78
C ILE A 193 12.61 -5.72 -26.24
N ALA A 194 12.41 -4.78 -27.17
CA ALA A 194 12.78 -4.97 -28.57
C ALA A 194 14.29 -5.11 -28.75
N ASP A 195 15.08 -4.28 -28.06
CA ASP A 195 16.54 -4.35 -28.07
C ASP A 195 17.01 -5.70 -27.48
N LEU A 196 16.43 -6.13 -26.35
CA LEU A 196 16.71 -7.42 -25.72
C LEU A 196 16.46 -8.60 -26.68
N PHE A 197 15.29 -8.66 -27.31
CA PHE A 197 14.97 -9.75 -28.24
C PHE A 197 15.86 -9.73 -29.48
N THR A 198 16.21 -8.54 -29.96
CA THR A 198 17.12 -8.38 -31.11
C THR A 198 18.51 -8.91 -30.77
N GLU A 199 19.04 -8.59 -29.58
CA GLU A 199 20.35 -9.06 -29.13
C GLU A 199 20.38 -10.58 -28.92
N GLN A 200 19.31 -11.15 -28.35
CA GLN A 200 19.28 -12.56 -27.96
C GLN A 200 18.94 -13.51 -29.11
N PHE A 201 18.06 -13.10 -30.04
CA PHE A 201 17.51 -14.00 -31.06
C PHE A 201 17.89 -13.66 -32.50
N ASP A 202 18.53 -12.51 -32.77
CA ASP A 202 18.95 -12.06 -34.11
C ASP A 202 17.83 -12.21 -35.17
N PRO A 203 16.66 -11.57 -34.96
CA PRO A 203 15.50 -11.73 -35.85
C PRO A 203 15.76 -11.15 -37.24
N ASP A 204 15.08 -11.70 -38.25
CA ASP A 204 15.21 -11.24 -39.65
C ASP A 204 14.69 -9.80 -39.88
N GLU A 205 13.77 -9.32 -39.04
CA GLU A 205 13.17 -7.99 -39.09
C GLU A 205 13.22 -7.34 -37.69
N GLU A 206 13.45 -6.03 -37.64
CA GLU A 206 13.39 -5.25 -36.40
C GLU A 206 11.94 -5.15 -35.90
N PHE A 207 11.75 -5.14 -34.58
CA PHE A 207 10.43 -5.00 -33.97
C PHE A 207 10.05 -3.52 -33.81
N GLU A 208 9.00 -3.05 -34.49
CA GLU A 208 8.52 -1.65 -34.41
C GLU A 208 7.30 -1.50 -33.46
N THR A 209 6.59 -2.60 -33.21
CA THR A 209 5.31 -2.60 -32.48
C THR A 209 5.24 -3.69 -31.41
N ALA A 210 4.39 -3.46 -30.39
CA ALA A 210 4.12 -4.48 -29.37
C ALA A 210 3.44 -5.72 -29.97
N GLU A 211 2.70 -5.59 -31.07
CA GLU A 211 2.08 -6.72 -31.76
C GLU A 211 3.13 -7.63 -32.41
N GLU A 212 4.22 -7.08 -32.94
CA GLU A 212 5.31 -7.87 -33.53
C GLU A 212 6.10 -8.61 -32.45
N LEU A 213 6.44 -7.95 -31.34
CA LEU A 213 7.10 -8.58 -30.18
C LEU A 213 6.26 -9.75 -29.63
N THR A 214 4.97 -9.51 -29.40
CA THR A 214 4.06 -10.53 -28.87
C THR A 214 3.84 -11.68 -29.86
N ARG A 215 3.84 -11.41 -31.17
CA ARG A 215 3.77 -12.46 -32.20
C ARG A 215 5.02 -13.33 -32.21
N PHE A 216 6.20 -12.73 -32.15
CA PHE A 216 7.47 -13.44 -32.05
C PHE A 216 7.52 -14.33 -30.81
N ALA A 217 7.23 -13.76 -29.63
CA ALA A 217 7.16 -14.51 -28.37
C ALA A 217 6.19 -15.68 -28.45
N ARG A 218 4.99 -15.45 -29.02
CA ARG A 218 3.98 -16.49 -29.20
C ARG A 218 4.46 -17.64 -30.08
N ASP A 219 5.17 -17.36 -31.17
CA ASP A 219 5.66 -18.40 -32.08
C ASP A 219 6.78 -19.20 -31.41
N HIS A 220 7.73 -18.52 -30.75
CA HIS A 220 8.84 -19.13 -30.01
C HIS A 220 8.34 -20.01 -28.85
N LEU A 221 7.52 -19.46 -27.95
CA LEU A 221 6.93 -20.19 -26.82
C LEU A 221 5.99 -21.29 -27.28
N GLY A 222 5.34 -21.11 -28.44
CA GLY A 222 4.48 -22.11 -29.04
C GLY A 222 5.21 -23.38 -29.43
N GLU A 223 6.49 -23.31 -29.82
CA GLU A 223 7.34 -24.47 -30.06
C GLU A 223 7.70 -25.18 -28.76
N ARG A 224 8.19 -24.42 -27.75
CA ARG A 224 8.56 -24.99 -26.44
C ARG A 224 7.40 -25.70 -25.75
N ILE A 225 6.20 -25.12 -25.80
CA ILE A 225 4.99 -25.74 -25.22
C ILE A 225 4.62 -27.07 -25.91
N ARG A 226 4.91 -27.23 -27.21
CA ARG A 226 4.63 -28.49 -27.91
C ARG A 226 5.64 -29.59 -27.56
N GLU A 227 6.87 -29.20 -27.28
CA GLU A 227 8.00 -30.11 -27.03
C GLU A 227 8.11 -30.52 -25.55
N ALA A 228 7.48 -29.77 -24.64
CA ALA A 228 7.59 -29.98 -23.20
C ALA A 228 7.06 -31.34 -22.71
N ASP A 229 7.81 -31.97 -21.81
CA ASP A 229 7.43 -33.23 -21.14
C ASP A 229 6.42 -32.99 -20.01
N VAL A 230 6.57 -31.88 -19.28
CA VAL A 230 5.73 -31.51 -18.14
C VAL A 230 5.27 -30.06 -18.24
N GLY A 231 3.99 -29.83 -17.96
CA GLY A 231 3.42 -28.50 -17.81
C GLY A 231 3.26 -28.15 -16.34
N ILE A 232 3.72 -26.98 -15.92
CA ILE A 232 3.56 -26.47 -14.56
C ILE A 232 2.67 -25.23 -14.58
N THR A 233 1.71 -25.17 -13.66
CA THR A 233 0.91 -23.96 -13.43
C THR A 233 0.87 -23.59 -11.95
N GLY A 234 0.58 -22.32 -11.68
CA GLY A 234 0.06 -21.91 -10.37
C GLY A 234 -1.42 -22.27 -10.21
N ALA A 235 -2.05 -21.69 -9.19
CA ALA A 235 -3.50 -21.51 -9.11
C ALA A 235 -3.85 -20.20 -8.39
N ASN A 236 -4.83 -19.45 -8.92
CA ASN A 236 -5.38 -18.31 -8.19
C ASN A 236 -6.24 -18.80 -7.02
N PHE A 237 -7.02 -19.86 -7.26
CA PHE A 237 -7.88 -20.53 -6.28
C PHE A 237 -7.96 -22.04 -6.57
N VAL A 238 -8.21 -22.83 -5.53
CA VAL A 238 -8.52 -24.26 -5.65
C VAL A 238 -9.80 -24.56 -4.88
N VAL A 239 -10.82 -25.05 -5.58
CA VAL A 239 -12.11 -25.42 -4.98
C VAL A 239 -11.97 -26.78 -4.29
N ALA A 240 -12.04 -26.77 -2.97
CA ALA A 240 -11.75 -27.94 -2.15
C ALA A 240 -12.73 -29.09 -2.40
N GLU A 241 -14.03 -28.83 -2.53
CA GLU A 241 -15.04 -29.89 -2.70
C GLU A 241 -14.92 -30.69 -4.01
N SER A 242 -14.24 -30.14 -5.02
CA SER A 242 -14.15 -30.74 -6.36
C SER A 242 -12.72 -30.96 -6.86
N GLY A 243 -11.71 -30.41 -6.18
CA GLY A 243 -10.33 -30.38 -6.67
C GLY A 243 -10.12 -29.42 -7.85
N THR A 244 -11.11 -28.60 -8.20
CA THR A 244 -11.06 -27.72 -9.37
C THR A 244 -10.08 -26.57 -9.14
N ILE A 245 -9.06 -26.45 -9.98
CA ILE A 245 -8.16 -25.29 -9.99
C ILE A 245 -8.75 -24.17 -10.86
N THR A 246 -8.57 -22.94 -10.43
CA THR A 246 -9.00 -21.73 -11.16
C THR A 246 -7.80 -20.86 -11.50
N LEU A 247 -7.68 -20.54 -12.78
CA LEU A 247 -6.66 -19.67 -13.36
C LEU A 247 -7.32 -18.42 -13.91
N VAL A 248 -6.85 -17.26 -13.49
CA VAL A 248 -7.30 -15.94 -13.92
C VAL A 248 -6.14 -15.28 -14.66
N THR A 249 -6.23 -15.22 -15.99
CA THR A 249 -5.14 -14.76 -16.84
C THR A 249 -5.62 -13.81 -17.92
N ASN A 250 -4.74 -12.91 -18.36
CA ASN A 250 -4.95 -12.10 -19.56
C ASN A 250 -4.34 -12.74 -20.82
N GLU A 251 -3.65 -13.87 -20.63
CA GLU A 251 -3.00 -14.65 -21.67
C GLU A 251 -3.55 -16.09 -21.69
N GLY A 252 -3.54 -16.73 -22.86
CA GLY A 252 -4.04 -18.11 -23.02
C GLY A 252 -2.99 -19.20 -22.75
N ASN A 253 -1.78 -18.81 -22.31
CA ASN A 253 -0.61 -19.67 -22.09
C ASN A 253 -0.80 -20.68 -20.96
N ALA A 254 -1.40 -20.29 -19.82
CA ALA A 254 -1.54 -21.17 -18.65
C ALA A 254 -2.40 -22.41 -18.98
N ARG A 255 -3.47 -22.23 -19.76
CA ARG A 255 -4.26 -23.36 -20.27
C ARG A 255 -3.42 -24.27 -21.16
N LYS A 256 -2.55 -23.72 -22.01
CA LYS A 256 -1.68 -24.54 -22.87
C LYS A 256 -0.67 -25.33 -22.05
N CYS A 257 -0.11 -24.77 -20.99
CA CYS A 257 0.74 -25.51 -20.05
C CYS A 257 -0.02 -26.67 -19.39
N ALA A 258 -1.27 -26.44 -18.97
CA ALA A 258 -2.06 -27.48 -18.30
C ALA A 258 -2.55 -28.61 -19.22
N VAL A 259 -2.73 -28.35 -20.53
CA VAL A 259 -3.39 -29.33 -21.44
C VAL A 259 -2.54 -29.77 -22.62
N THR A 260 -1.34 -29.23 -22.84
CA THR A 260 -0.50 -29.66 -23.97
C THR A 260 0.37 -30.86 -23.59
N PRO A 261 1.18 -30.78 -22.52
CA PRO A 261 1.90 -31.95 -22.01
C PRO A 261 0.94 -32.99 -21.42
N ASP A 262 1.37 -34.25 -21.36
CA ASP A 262 0.57 -35.34 -20.77
C ASP A 262 0.50 -35.24 -19.23
N THR A 263 1.55 -34.64 -18.65
CA THR A 263 1.72 -34.47 -17.21
C THR A 263 1.55 -33.02 -16.83
N HIS A 264 0.66 -32.75 -15.86
CA HIS A 264 0.41 -31.41 -15.34
C HIS A 264 0.67 -31.36 -13.83
N VAL A 265 1.53 -30.45 -13.41
CA VAL A 265 1.76 -30.11 -12.01
C VAL A 265 1.15 -28.73 -11.71
N ALA A 266 0.16 -28.67 -10.82
CA ALA A 266 -0.36 -27.42 -10.30
C ALA A 266 0.22 -27.15 -8.90
N ILE A 267 0.82 -25.99 -8.69
CA ILE A 267 1.42 -25.60 -7.41
C ILE A 267 0.65 -24.42 -6.82
N ALA A 268 0.15 -24.58 -5.59
CA ALA A 268 -0.61 -23.56 -4.89
C ALA A 268 -0.24 -23.54 -3.41
N GLY A 269 -0.20 -22.37 -2.80
CA GLY A 269 -0.15 -22.30 -1.34
C GLY A 269 -1.45 -22.82 -0.73
N VAL A 270 -1.38 -23.41 0.47
CA VAL A 270 -2.55 -23.94 1.18
C VAL A 270 -3.63 -22.86 1.40
N GLU A 271 -3.25 -21.59 1.52
CA GLU A 271 -4.17 -20.46 1.68
C GLU A 271 -5.06 -20.22 0.45
N LYS A 272 -4.75 -20.81 -0.70
CA LYS A 272 -5.52 -20.67 -1.95
C LYS A 272 -6.78 -21.53 -2.00
N LEU A 273 -6.96 -22.43 -1.02
CA LEU A 273 -8.15 -23.26 -0.94
C LEU A 273 -9.40 -22.41 -0.66
N ILE A 274 -10.47 -22.68 -1.40
CA ILE A 274 -11.81 -22.14 -1.16
C ILE A 274 -12.80 -23.30 -1.02
N PRO A 275 -13.83 -23.22 -0.15
CA PRO A 275 -14.61 -24.40 0.21
C PRO A 275 -15.43 -24.98 -0.96
N SER A 276 -16.16 -24.13 -1.67
CA SER A 276 -17.06 -24.54 -2.74
C SER A 276 -16.97 -23.62 -3.96
N ILE A 277 -17.55 -24.07 -5.09
CA ILE A 277 -17.60 -23.26 -6.31
C ILE A 277 -18.41 -21.96 -6.14
N ARG A 278 -19.37 -21.93 -5.21
CA ARG A 278 -20.15 -20.72 -4.92
C ARG A 278 -19.30 -19.66 -4.25
N ASP A 279 -18.36 -20.09 -3.42
CA ASP A 279 -17.47 -19.18 -2.69
C ASP A 279 -16.41 -18.54 -3.63
N LEU A 280 -16.32 -18.99 -4.89
CA LEU A 280 -15.41 -18.43 -5.89
C LEU A 280 -15.91 -17.13 -6.52
N GLU A 281 -17.24 -16.96 -6.62
CA GLU A 281 -17.90 -15.84 -7.32
C GLU A 281 -17.34 -14.46 -6.95
N PRO A 282 -17.26 -14.05 -5.67
CA PRO A 282 -16.81 -12.70 -5.33
C PRO A 282 -15.36 -12.46 -5.73
N PHE A 283 -14.52 -13.50 -5.77
CA PHE A 283 -13.12 -13.34 -6.16
C PHE A 283 -12.94 -13.16 -7.66
N VAL A 284 -13.69 -13.91 -8.47
CA VAL A 284 -13.66 -13.74 -9.94
C VAL A 284 -14.14 -12.34 -10.31
N ASP A 285 -15.14 -11.82 -9.60
CA ASP A 285 -15.68 -10.50 -9.84
C ASP A 285 -14.71 -9.37 -9.41
N LEU A 286 -13.99 -9.54 -8.29
CA LEU A 286 -13.13 -8.51 -7.72
C LEU A 286 -11.69 -8.49 -8.25
N ILE A 287 -11.11 -9.65 -8.59
CA ILE A 287 -9.64 -9.75 -8.81
C ILE A 287 -9.16 -8.89 -9.98
N ALA A 288 -9.87 -8.92 -11.11
CA ALA A 288 -9.53 -8.16 -12.31
C ALA A 288 -9.83 -6.67 -12.14
N LYS A 289 -10.97 -6.34 -11.52
CA LYS A 289 -11.34 -4.96 -11.19
C LYS A 289 -10.27 -4.30 -10.33
N SER A 290 -9.79 -5.03 -9.32
CA SER A 290 -8.78 -4.55 -8.38
C SER A 290 -7.38 -4.46 -9.00
N ALA A 291 -7.01 -5.40 -9.87
CA ALA A 291 -5.66 -5.49 -10.40
C ALA A 291 -5.39 -4.51 -11.55
N THR A 292 -6.28 -4.51 -12.54
CA THR A 292 -6.08 -3.83 -13.83
C THR A 292 -7.26 -2.94 -14.22
N GLY A 293 -8.26 -2.77 -13.34
CA GLY A 293 -9.48 -2.03 -13.67
C GLY A 293 -10.29 -2.67 -14.80
N GLN A 294 -10.21 -3.99 -14.95
CA GLN A 294 -11.02 -4.73 -15.93
C GLN A 294 -12.25 -5.32 -15.24
N GLU A 295 -13.42 -5.24 -15.87
CA GLU A 295 -14.65 -5.90 -15.37
C GLU A 295 -14.45 -7.39 -15.08
N ILE A 296 -13.71 -8.07 -15.96
CA ILE A 296 -13.28 -9.46 -15.85
C ILE A 296 -12.00 -9.66 -16.67
N SER A 297 -11.16 -10.62 -16.30
CA SER A 297 -9.98 -10.99 -17.09
C SER A 297 -10.35 -11.57 -18.46
N GLN A 298 -9.40 -11.57 -19.40
CA GLN A 298 -9.64 -12.16 -20.72
C GLN A 298 -9.94 -13.67 -20.64
N TYR A 299 -9.34 -14.37 -19.68
CA TYR A 299 -9.58 -15.78 -19.42
C TYR A 299 -9.81 -16.02 -17.93
N VAL A 300 -10.90 -16.73 -17.64
CA VAL A 300 -11.14 -17.41 -16.36
C VAL A 300 -11.27 -18.89 -16.68
N THR A 301 -10.20 -19.65 -16.42
CA THR A 301 -10.13 -21.07 -16.76
C THR A 301 -10.29 -21.90 -15.50
N MET A 302 -11.34 -22.72 -15.46
CA MET A 302 -11.57 -23.70 -14.41
C MET A 302 -11.28 -25.09 -14.95
N LEU A 303 -10.38 -25.82 -14.30
CA LEU A 303 -10.01 -27.18 -14.67
C LEU A 303 -10.30 -28.08 -13.48
N SER A 304 -11.05 -29.15 -13.68
CA SER A 304 -11.19 -30.25 -12.70
C SER A 304 -10.20 -31.35 -13.10
N PRO A 305 -8.98 -31.32 -12.56
CA PRO A 305 -7.93 -32.22 -12.99
C PRO A 305 -8.08 -33.64 -12.36
N PRO A 306 -7.56 -34.69 -13.03
CA PRO A 306 -6.99 -34.67 -14.38
C PRO A 306 -8.03 -34.29 -15.43
N THR A 307 -7.64 -33.51 -16.44
CA THR A 307 -8.62 -33.04 -17.45
C THR A 307 -9.04 -34.20 -18.37
N GLU A 308 -10.34 -34.26 -18.71
CA GLU A 308 -10.86 -35.24 -19.66
C GLU A 308 -10.46 -34.95 -21.13
N SER A 309 -9.70 -33.88 -21.37
CA SER A 309 -9.22 -33.55 -22.72
C SER A 309 -8.26 -34.65 -23.20
N PRO A 310 -8.43 -35.19 -24.41
CA PRO A 310 -7.45 -36.10 -24.99
C PRO A 310 -6.07 -35.43 -25.10
N THR A 311 -5.01 -36.24 -25.12
CA THR A 311 -3.64 -35.81 -25.41
C THR A 311 -3.49 -35.45 -26.89
N LEU A 312 -2.51 -34.61 -27.23
CA LEU A 312 -2.30 -34.10 -28.58
C LEU A 312 -1.05 -34.74 -29.20
N THR A 313 -1.20 -35.34 -30.38
CA THR A 313 -0.07 -35.87 -31.17
C THR A 313 0.24 -34.89 -32.31
N PHE A 314 1.28 -34.07 -32.17
CA PHE A 314 1.61 -33.05 -33.17
C PHE A 314 2.27 -33.61 -34.44
N ASP A 315 2.93 -34.77 -34.36
CA ASP A 315 3.63 -35.41 -35.50
C ASP A 315 2.68 -36.12 -36.47
N GLU A 316 1.43 -36.33 -36.06
CA GLU A 316 0.39 -36.99 -36.84
C GLU A 316 -0.85 -36.07 -36.99
N PRO A 317 -0.71 -34.88 -37.60
CA PRO A 317 -1.74 -33.83 -37.59
C PRO A 317 -3.01 -34.20 -38.37
N ASP A 318 -2.95 -35.23 -39.21
CA ASP A 318 -4.06 -35.74 -39.99
C ASP A 318 -4.85 -36.85 -39.26
N GLU A 319 -4.36 -37.34 -38.12
CA GLU A 319 -5.06 -38.33 -37.31
C GLU A 319 -6.13 -37.68 -36.40
N PRO A 320 -7.26 -38.38 -36.14
CA PRO A 320 -8.24 -37.89 -35.18
C PRO A 320 -7.60 -37.70 -33.80
N ILE A 321 -7.90 -36.59 -33.13
CA ILE A 321 -7.45 -36.33 -31.76
C ILE A 321 -7.87 -37.52 -30.86
N GLY A 322 -6.89 -38.12 -30.17
CA GLY A 322 -7.09 -39.30 -29.31
C GLY A 322 -6.97 -40.66 -30.00
N ALA A 323 -6.64 -40.73 -31.30
CA ALA A 323 -6.52 -41.99 -32.05
C ALA A 323 -5.44 -42.96 -31.50
N ASN A 324 -4.41 -42.42 -30.83
CA ASN A 324 -3.31 -43.19 -30.22
C ASN A 324 -3.47 -43.45 -28.72
N THR A 325 -4.64 -43.17 -28.13
CA THR A 325 -4.89 -43.49 -26.71
C THR A 325 -5.63 -44.82 -26.61
N ASP A 326 -5.15 -45.75 -25.78
CA ASP A 326 -5.87 -46.97 -25.40
C ASP A 326 -7.18 -46.66 -24.61
N ALA A 327 -7.52 -45.38 -24.47
CA ALA A 327 -8.65 -44.81 -23.74
C ALA A 327 -10.03 -45.34 -24.21
N GLU A 328 -10.20 -45.71 -25.48
CA GLU A 328 -11.48 -46.28 -25.96
C GLU A 328 -11.81 -47.66 -25.34
N ALA A 329 -10.83 -48.36 -24.76
CA ALA A 329 -11.04 -49.66 -24.11
C ALA A 329 -11.20 -49.58 -22.57
N ASN A 330 -10.61 -48.56 -21.92
CA ASN A 330 -10.43 -48.53 -20.47
C ASN A 330 -11.03 -47.30 -19.75
N GLY A 331 -11.45 -46.25 -20.47
CA GLY A 331 -12.18 -45.13 -19.90
C GLY A 331 -11.38 -44.17 -19.01
N SER A 332 -10.03 -44.19 -19.05
CA SER A 332 -9.19 -43.12 -18.48
C SER A 332 -8.44 -42.40 -19.60
N THR A 333 -8.31 -41.09 -19.48
CA THR A 333 -7.33 -40.31 -20.25
C THR A 333 -5.94 -40.63 -19.69
N ASP A 334 -4.93 -40.79 -20.55
CA ASP A 334 -3.52 -41.02 -20.14
C ASP A 334 -2.88 -39.77 -19.50
N ARG A 335 -3.68 -38.88 -18.89
CA ARG A 335 -3.18 -37.65 -18.28
C ARG A 335 -2.82 -37.86 -16.83
N GLU A 336 -1.59 -37.49 -16.50
CA GLU A 336 -1.08 -37.49 -15.15
C GLU A 336 -1.22 -36.09 -14.53
N PHE A 337 -1.70 -36.01 -13.29
CA PHE A 337 -1.90 -34.75 -12.60
C PHE A 337 -1.42 -34.79 -11.16
N HIS A 338 -0.70 -33.74 -10.77
CA HIS A 338 -0.20 -33.53 -9.42
C HIS A 338 -0.61 -32.15 -8.92
N LEU A 339 -1.27 -32.08 -7.76
CA LEU A 339 -1.49 -30.87 -7.00
C LEU A 339 -0.48 -30.81 -5.86
N VAL A 340 0.44 -29.84 -5.90
CA VAL A 340 1.37 -29.53 -4.81
C VAL A 340 0.79 -28.37 -4.00
N LEU A 341 0.43 -28.65 -2.75
CA LEU A 341 -0.02 -27.66 -1.78
C LEU A 341 1.15 -27.27 -0.88
N LEU A 342 1.56 -26.00 -0.94
CA LEU A 342 2.70 -25.48 -0.20
C LEU A 342 2.25 -24.86 1.13
N ASP A 343 2.82 -25.31 2.25
CA ASP A 343 2.69 -24.63 3.54
C ASP A 343 3.68 -23.47 3.67
N ASN A 344 4.99 -23.76 3.76
CA ASN A 344 6.08 -22.78 3.82
C ASN A 344 5.80 -21.61 4.78
N GLY A 345 5.38 -21.91 6.01
CA GLY A 345 5.09 -20.91 7.05
C GLY A 345 3.63 -20.44 7.11
N ARG A 346 2.75 -20.88 6.19
CA ARG A 346 1.32 -20.52 6.19
C ARG A 346 0.57 -21.04 7.41
N THR A 347 0.88 -22.24 7.89
CA THR A 347 0.29 -22.77 9.13
C THR A 347 0.71 -21.93 10.34
N GLU A 348 1.93 -21.42 10.39
CA GLU A 348 2.39 -20.54 11.47
C GLU A 348 1.72 -19.17 11.38
N MET A 349 1.66 -18.57 10.19
CA MET A 349 0.93 -17.31 9.95
C MET A 349 -0.55 -17.41 10.35
N ARG A 350 -1.19 -18.57 10.12
CA ARG A 350 -2.59 -18.80 10.49
C ARG A 350 -2.81 -18.70 12.01
N GLU A 351 -1.84 -19.15 12.81
CA GLU A 351 -1.89 -19.11 14.28
C GLU A 351 -1.41 -17.77 14.86
N ASP A 352 -0.86 -16.89 14.03
CA ASP A 352 -0.42 -15.55 14.42
C ASP A 352 -1.53 -14.53 14.16
N ASP A 353 -2.24 -14.13 15.22
CA ASP A 353 -3.34 -13.15 15.15
C ASP A 353 -2.95 -11.81 14.47
N GLN A 354 -1.66 -11.46 14.42
CA GLN A 354 -1.19 -10.22 13.79
C GLN A 354 -0.81 -10.39 12.32
N LEU A 355 -0.46 -11.61 11.89
CA LEU A 355 -0.08 -11.91 10.49
C LEU A 355 -1.14 -12.69 9.72
N ARG A 356 -2.11 -13.32 10.38
CA ARG A 356 -3.12 -14.20 9.77
C ARG A 356 -3.84 -13.57 8.59
N GLU A 357 -4.17 -12.27 8.64
CA GLU A 357 -4.85 -11.59 7.53
C GLU A 357 -4.02 -11.55 6.23
N THR A 358 -2.70 -11.73 6.32
CA THR A 358 -1.79 -11.87 5.17
C THR A 358 -2.25 -12.98 4.23
N LEU A 359 -2.77 -14.09 4.79
CA LEU A 359 -3.29 -15.26 4.08
C LEU A 359 -4.60 -14.99 3.32
N TYR A 360 -5.25 -13.84 3.55
CA TYR A 360 -6.45 -13.46 2.82
C TYR A 360 -6.12 -12.94 1.42
N CYS A 361 -4.85 -12.59 1.17
CA CYS A 361 -4.41 -11.96 -0.07
C CYS A 361 -4.72 -12.81 -1.32
N ILE A 362 -5.41 -12.19 -2.28
CA ILE A 362 -5.70 -12.79 -3.59
C ILE A 362 -4.70 -12.40 -4.69
N ARG A 363 -3.58 -11.75 -4.33
CA ARG A 363 -2.49 -11.35 -5.24
C ARG A 363 -2.90 -10.41 -6.39
N CYS A 364 -3.84 -9.50 -6.14
CA CYS A 364 -4.29 -8.55 -7.16
C CYS A 364 -3.35 -7.35 -7.38
N GLY A 365 -2.41 -7.04 -6.47
CA GLY A 365 -1.52 -5.88 -6.61
C GLY A 365 -2.17 -4.50 -6.37
N ALA A 366 -3.46 -4.41 -6.02
CA ALA A 366 -4.15 -3.14 -5.79
C ALA A 366 -3.48 -2.26 -4.71
N CYS A 367 -2.89 -2.88 -3.68
CA CYS A 367 -2.13 -2.19 -2.64
C CYS A 367 -0.84 -1.54 -3.17
N SER A 368 -0.24 -2.11 -4.21
CA SER A 368 0.97 -1.60 -4.87
C SER A 368 0.59 -0.45 -5.80
N ASN A 369 -0.43 -0.65 -6.64
CA ASN A 369 -0.93 0.36 -7.57
C ASN A 369 -1.42 1.65 -6.88
N SER A 370 -1.99 1.53 -5.69
CA SER A 370 -2.46 2.68 -4.91
C SER A 370 -1.35 3.35 -4.08
N CYS A 371 -0.18 2.75 -3.91
CA CYS A 371 0.86 3.28 -3.02
C CYS A 371 1.86 4.18 -3.76
N SER A 372 1.89 5.48 -3.48
CA SER A 372 2.78 6.43 -4.17
C SER A 372 4.27 6.09 -4.03
N ASN A 373 4.71 5.52 -2.91
CA ASN A 373 6.09 5.06 -2.77
C ASN A 373 6.39 3.90 -3.73
N PHE A 374 5.46 2.94 -3.87
CA PHE A 374 5.58 1.87 -4.84
C PHE A 374 5.55 2.40 -6.29
N GLN A 375 4.68 3.37 -6.58
CA GLN A 375 4.63 4.04 -7.89
C GLN A 375 5.93 4.80 -8.23
N ALA A 376 6.80 5.05 -7.25
CA ALA A 376 8.09 5.70 -7.44
C ALA A 376 9.23 4.69 -7.64
N VAL A 377 9.30 3.63 -6.82
CA VAL A 377 10.47 2.73 -6.78
C VAL A 377 10.20 1.28 -7.20
N GLY A 378 8.95 0.91 -7.49
CA GLY A 378 8.58 -0.44 -7.91
C GLY A 378 8.87 -1.52 -6.87
N GLY A 379 8.78 -2.78 -7.30
CA GLY A 379 9.04 -3.94 -6.46
C GLY A 379 10.50 -4.15 -6.12
N HIS A 380 11.44 -3.69 -6.97
CA HIS A 380 12.88 -3.77 -6.69
C HIS A 380 13.33 -2.83 -5.55
N GLY A 381 12.53 -1.81 -5.24
CA GLY A 381 12.72 -0.95 -4.08
C GLY A 381 11.81 -1.31 -2.91
N PHE A 382 10.56 -1.63 -3.19
CA PHE A 382 9.53 -1.96 -2.21
C PHE A 382 9.10 -3.43 -2.35
N GLY A 383 10.01 -4.36 -2.05
CA GLY A 383 9.78 -5.80 -2.05
C GLY A 383 10.95 -6.55 -1.45
N GLY A 384 10.71 -7.82 -1.08
CA GLY A 384 11.73 -8.74 -0.59
C GLY A 384 12.11 -9.75 -1.67
N GLU A 385 12.39 -10.99 -1.27
CA GLU A 385 12.86 -12.06 -2.15
C GLU A 385 11.83 -12.45 -3.22
N THR A 386 10.53 -12.42 -2.88
CA THR A 386 9.48 -12.88 -3.80
C THR A 386 8.34 -11.87 -3.95
N TYR A 387 7.91 -11.26 -2.85
CA TYR A 387 6.72 -10.45 -2.76
C TYR A 387 7.06 -8.97 -2.75
N SER A 388 6.21 -8.16 -3.39
CA SER A 388 6.39 -6.70 -3.50
C SER A 388 5.13 -5.90 -3.16
N GLY A 389 5.34 -4.62 -2.82
CA GLY A 389 4.32 -3.68 -2.37
C GLY A 389 3.91 -3.85 -0.91
N GLY A 390 2.84 -3.15 -0.52
CA GLY A 390 2.44 -3.06 0.89
C GLY A 390 2.17 -4.41 1.55
N ILE A 391 1.58 -5.38 0.84
CA ILE A 391 1.28 -6.72 1.38
C ILE A 391 2.54 -7.59 1.53
N ALA A 392 3.64 -7.24 0.85
CA ALA A 392 4.87 -8.03 0.84
C ALA A 392 5.45 -8.22 2.24
N THR A 393 5.44 -7.20 3.09
CA THR A 393 6.01 -7.30 4.44
C THR A 393 5.45 -8.50 5.22
N GLY A 394 4.13 -8.74 5.16
CA GLY A 394 3.54 -9.88 5.85
C GLY A 394 3.97 -11.22 5.25
N TRP A 395 4.07 -11.28 3.91
CA TRP A 395 4.46 -12.49 3.21
C TRP A 395 5.94 -12.82 3.39
N GLU A 396 6.83 -11.86 3.14
CA GLU A 396 8.26 -11.98 3.35
C GLU A 396 8.57 -12.37 4.80
N ALA A 397 7.96 -11.70 5.78
CA ALA A 397 8.15 -12.05 7.19
C ALA A 397 7.66 -13.47 7.53
N GLY A 398 6.59 -13.93 6.88
CA GLY A 398 5.96 -15.22 7.16
C GLY A 398 6.58 -16.41 6.44
N VAL A 399 7.12 -16.21 5.22
CA VAL A 399 7.68 -17.29 4.38
C VAL A 399 9.21 -17.34 4.39
N HIS A 400 9.86 -16.18 4.45
CA HIS A 400 11.33 -16.04 4.37
C HIS A 400 11.96 -15.53 5.69
N GLY A 401 11.11 -15.11 6.63
CA GLY A 401 11.51 -14.61 7.94
C GLY A 401 11.62 -13.07 7.99
N GLN A 402 11.70 -12.54 9.21
CA GLN A 402 11.58 -11.10 9.44
C GLN A 402 12.69 -10.26 8.81
N ASP A 403 13.89 -10.83 8.65
CA ASP A 403 15.04 -10.14 8.05
C ASP A 403 14.76 -9.71 6.61
N SER A 404 14.08 -10.56 5.81
CA SER A 404 13.69 -10.21 4.44
C SER A 404 12.78 -8.97 4.41
N ALA A 405 11.81 -8.92 5.32
CA ALA A 405 10.90 -7.76 5.42
C ALA A 405 11.59 -6.48 5.92
N ALA A 406 12.66 -6.60 6.72
CA ALA A 406 13.35 -5.47 7.33
C ALA A 406 14.01 -4.53 6.30
N GLU A 407 14.36 -5.05 5.12
CA GLU A 407 15.08 -4.29 4.09
C GLU A 407 14.23 -3.17 3.47
N PHE A 408 12.91 -3.38 3.36
CA PHE A 408 12.01 -2.46 2.65
C PHE A 408 10.83 -1.97 3.49
N ASN A 409 10.52 -2.59 4.64
CA ASN A 409 9.31 -2.29 5.42
C ASN A 409 9.18 -0.78 5.77
N ASP A 410 10.30 -0.08 6.01
CA ASP A 410 10.30 1.37 6.34
C ASP A 410 9.81 2.27 5.16
N LEU A 411 9.60 1.72 3.96
CA LEU A 411 8.87 2.39 2.86
C LEU A 411 7.37 2.50 3.10
N CYS A 412 6.79 1.69 3.99
CA CYS A 412 5.38 1.84 4.37
C CYS A 412 5.20 3.02 5.33
N THR A 413 4.38 4.00 4.94
CA THR A 413 4.14 5.21 5.74
C THR A 413 2.91 5.11 6.65
N GLY A 414 2.15 4.00 6.58
CA GLY A 414 0.94 3.81 7.39
C GLY A 414 -0.25 4.67 6.96
N CYS A 415 -0.32 5.11 5.69
CA CYS A 415 -1.37 6.02 5.20
C CYS A 415 -2.74 5.36 4.97
N THR A 416 -2.84 4.03 5.08
CA THR A 416 -4.08 3.23 4.98
C THR A 416 -4.83 3.19 3.65
N ARG A 417 -4.37 3.88 2.61
CA ARG A 417 -4.99 3.86 1.27
C ARG A 417 -5.10 2.45 0.65
N CYS A 418 -4.17 1.57 0.99
CA CYS A 418 -4.21 0.18 0.56
C CYS A 418 -5.36 -0.65 1.18
N VAL A 419 -5.96 -0.21 2.30
CA VAL A 419 -7.13 -0.85 2.92
C VAL A 419 -8.37 -0.66 2.03
N ASP A 420 -8.59 0.58 1.60
CA ASP A 420 -9.72 0.94 0.73
C ASP A 420 -9.58 0.31 -0.66
N ALA A 421 -8.35 0.20 -1.17
CA ALA A 421 -8.06 -0.47 -2.42
C ALA A 421 -8.16 -2.02 -2.34
N CYS A 422 -8.11 -2.61 -1.14
CA CYS A 422 -8.04 -4.06 -0.99
C CYS A 422 -9.42 -4.71 -1.23
N PRO A 423 -9.56 -5.67 -2.17
CA PRO A 423 -10.83 -6.36 -2.43
C PRO A 423 -11.28 -7.27 -1.29
N VAL A 424 -10.38 -7.61 -0.36
CA VAL A 424 -10.66 -8.46 0.80
C VAL A 424 -10.41 -7.72 2.13
N LYS A 425 -10.35 -6.38 2.08
CA LYS A 425 -10.27 -5.47 3.24
C LYS A 425 -9.17 -5.84 4.25
N ILE A 426 -7.98 -6.24 3.78
CA ILE A 426 -6.84 -6.56 4.66
C ILE A 426 -6.28 -5.28 5.27
N ASP A 427 -6.01 -5.30 6.57
CA ASP A 427 -5.33 -4.22 7.29
C ASP A 427 -3.80 -4.27 7.08
N ILE A 428 -3.40 -4.03 5.83
CA ILE A 428 -2.00 -4.01 5.39
C ILE A 428 -1.13 -3.06 6.23
N PRO A 429 -1.55 -1.82 6.55
CA PRO A 429 -0.76 -0.91 7.38
C PRO A 429 -0.49 -1.46 8.77
N TRP A 430 -1.47 -2.13 9.39
CA TRP A 430 -1.28 -2.77 10.69
C TRP A 430 -0.27 -3.91 10.60
N ILE A 431 -0.38 -4.80 9.61
CA ILE A 431 0.60 -5.86 9.34
C ILE A 431 2.02 -5.28 9.20
N ASN A 432 2.16 -4.18 8.45
CA ASN A 432 3.46 -3.51 8.31
C ASN A 432 3.99 -2.95 9.62
N THR A 433 3.11 -2.41 10.46
CA THR A 433 3.45 -1.81 11.75
C THR A 433 3.90 -2.86 12.76
N VAL A 434 3.20 -4.00 12.84
CA VAL A 434 3.56 -5.09 13.75
C VAL A 434 4.84 -5.80 13.33
N VAL A 435 5.09 -5.98 12.02
CA VAL A 435 6.38 -6.51 11.57
C VAL A 435 7.50 -5.53 11.87
N ARG A 436 7.29 -4.21 11.68
CA ARG A 436 8.26 -3.18 12.07
C ARG A 436 8.59 -3.25 13.56
N ASP A 437 7.57 -3.39 14.41
CA ASP A 437 7.71 -3.54 15.86
C ASP A 437 8.53 -4.79 16.23
N ARG A 438 8.29 -5.93 15.57
CA ARG A 438 9.07 -7.16 15.77
C ARG A 438 10.53 -6.99 15.36
N VAL A 439 10.78 -6.47 14.15
CA VAL A 439 12.14 -6.16 13.65
C VAL A 439 12.87 -5.22 14.60
N ASN A 440 12.19 -4.20 15.14
CA ASN A 440 12.78 -3.26 16.09
C ASN A 440 13.21 -3.93 17.42
N ARG A 441 12.58 -5.03 17.82
CA ARG A 441 12.86 -5.76 19.08
C ARG A 441 13.97 -6.80 18.95
N ASP A 442 14.22 -7.29 17.74
CA ASP A 442 15.26 -8.28 17.47
C ASP A 442 16.68 -7.68 17.37
N VAL A 443 16.80 -6.34 17.48
CA VAL A 443 18.09 -5.64 17.49
C VAL A 443 18.69 -5.58 18.89
N GLU A 444 19.95 -6.01 19.05
CA GLU A 444 20.68 -5.90 20.33
C GLU A 444 20.85 -4.42 20.75
N PRO A 445 20.58 -4.06 22.03
CA PRO A 445 20.67 -2.68 22.51
C PRO A 445 22.03 -2.04 22.23
N ALA A 446 22.03 -0.85 21.61
CA ALA A 446 23.28 -0.15 21.35
C ALA A 446 23.91 0.33 22.67
N ALA A 447 25.24 0.36 22.73
CA ALA A 447 26.01 0.74 23.93
C ALA A 447 25.72 2.17 24.46
N TYR A 448 24.95 2.97 23.72
CA TYR A 448 24.60 4.36 24.03
C TYR A 448 23.10 4.60 24.27
N ASP A 449 22.25 3.56 24.24
CA ASP A 449 20.79 3.67 24.46
C ASP A 449 20.47 4.40 25.77
N PHE A 450 21.25 4.15 26.82
CA PHE A 450 21.06 4.79 28.14
C PHE A 450 21.19 6.33 28.14
N LEU A 451 21.78 6.93 27.11
CA LEU A 451 21.95 8.39 27.01
C LEU A 451 20.67 9.11 26.55
N VAL A 452 19.78 8.40 25.84
CA VAL A 452 18.50 8.94 25.34
C VAL A 452 17.29 8.44 26.12
N ASP A 453 17.36 7.26 26.75
CA ASP A 453 16.27 6.68 27.56
C ASP A 453 15.76 7.59 28.71
N GLY A 454 16.56 8.57 29.14
CA GLY A 454 16.17 9.56 30.15
C GLY A 454 15.63 10.89 29.59
N LEU A 455 15.74 11.12 28.27
CA LEU A 455 15.37 12.36 27.59
C LEU A 455 14.09 12.21 26.76
N THR A 456 13.78 10.99 26.31
CA THR A 456 12.57 10.61 25.56
C THR A 456 11.96 9.37 26.23
N PRO A 457 11.03 9.54 27.20
CA PRO A 457 10.44 8.39 27.87
C PRO A 457 9.51 7.64 26.91
N ASP A 458 9.89 6.42 26.54
CA ASP A 458 9.08 5.47 25.79
C ASP A 458 8.93 4.14 26.55
N GLU A 459 8.00 3.30 26.10
CA GLU A 459 7.67 2.01 26.73
C GLU A 459 8.26 0.82 25.95
N GLU A 460 9.15 1.09 24.98
CA GLU A 460 9.74 0.06 24.14
C GLU A 460 10.90 -0.66 24.83
N SER A 461 11.20 -1.88 24.40
CA SER A 461 12.43 -2.56 24.80
C SER A 461 13.67 -1.91 24.16
N GLY A 462 14.85 -2.10 24.77
CA GLY A 462 16.12 -1.64 24.17
C GLY A 462 16.37 -2.24 22.78
N GLY A 463 17.17 -1.59 21.93
CA GLY A 463 17.47 -2.07 20.55
C GLY A 463 17.09 -1.13 19.40
N LEU A 464 16.10 -0.26 19.61
CA LEU A 464 15.62 0.69 18.59
C LEU A 464 16.68 1.71 18.13
N ASP A 465 16.70 1.97 16.81
CA ASP A 465 17.51 3.04 16.21
C ASP A 465 17.20 4.42 16.83
N LEU A 466 18.25 5.22 17.04
CA LEU A 466 18.17 6.55 17.65
C LEU A 466 17.25 7.51 16.87
N GLY A 467 17.24 7.41 15.53
CA GLY A 467 16.35 8.18 14.68
C GLY A 467 14.89 7.78 14.89
N LYS A 468 14.60 6.48 14.96
CA LYS A 468 13.25 5.96 15.29
C LYS A 468 12.78 6.47 16.65
N ARG A 469 13.61 6.38 17.71
CA ARG A 469 13.28 6.94 19.04
C ARG A 469 13.05 8.45 19.02
N PHE A 470 13.87 9.20 18.28
CA PHE A 470 13.71 10.65 18.16
C PHE A 470 12.38 11.02 17.50
N PHE A 471 12.07 10.42 16.36
CA PHE A 471 10.82 10.70 15.64
C PHE A 471 9.58 10.17 16.38
N GLY A 472 9.68 9.03 17.05
CA GLY A 472 8.60 8.47 17.86
C GLY A 472 8.26 9.30 19.10
N ASN A 473 9.18 10.15 19.57
CA ASN A 473 9.01 11.02 20.74
C ASN A 473 8.97 12.51 20.38
N ILE A 474 8.51 12.84 19.17
CA ILE A 474 8.54 14.21 18.64
C ILE A 474 7.80 15.22 19.52
N ALA A 475 6.75 14.81 20.25
CA ALA A 475 6.05 15.69 21.20
C ALA A 475 6.97 16.25 22.29
N THR A 476 7.85 15.41 22.85
CA THR A 476 8.82 15.83 23.88
C THR A 476 9.84 16.79 23.28
N VAL A 477 10.31 16.50 22.07
CA VAL A 477 11.24 17.37 21.34
C VAL A 477 10.61 18.72 21.03
N ALA A 478 9.36 18.74 20.55
CA ALA A 478 8.64 19.96 20.21
C ALA A 478 8.38 20.84 21.43
N LYS A 479 7.98 20.24 22.57
CA LYS A 479 7.78 20.97 23.83
C LYS A 479 9.06 21.63 24.32
N LEU A 480 10.20 20.93 24.26
CA LEU A 480 11.50 21.49 24.62
C LEU A 480 11.99 22.54 23.60
N GLY A 481 11.78 22.28 22.32
CA GLY A 481 12.09 23.18 21.21
C GLY A 481 11.35 24.50 21.35
N SER A 482 10.04 24.46 21.59
CA SER A 482 9.19 25.62 21.87
C SER A 482 9.64 26.39 23.12
N ALA A 483 9.87 25.69 24.24
CA ALA A 483 10.30 26.33 25.49
C ALA A 483 11.66 27.06 25.38
N THR A 484 12.50 26.65 24.43
CA THR A 484 13.83 27.23 24.19
C THR A 484 13.88 28.16 22.97
N ALA A 485 12.76 28.39 22.27
CA ALA A 485 12.68 29.31 21.15
C ALA A 485 12.99 30.77 21.58
N PRO A 486 13.80 31.53 20.82
CA PRO A 486 14.25 31.26 19.44
C PRO A 486 15.59 30.52 19.32
N VAL A 487 16.21 30.08 20.42
CA VAL A 487 17.56 29.48 20.38
C VAL A 487 17.55 28.12 19.68
N SER A 488 16.51 27.32 19.91
CA SER A 488 16.27 26.04 19.21
C SER A 488 16.23 26.22 17.69
N ASN A 489 15.42 27.16 17.20
CA ASN A 489 15.30 27.47 15.77
C ASN A 489 16.64 27.90 15.18
N TRP A 490 17.34 28.82 15.85
CA TRP A 490 18.66 29.27 15.41
C TRP A 490 19.67 28.10 15.31
N LEU A 491 19.67 27.19 16.29
CA LEU A 491 20.54 26.01 16.25
C LEU A 491 20.20 25.07 15.08
N GLY A 492 18.91 24.82 14.82
CA GLY A 492 18.43 23.97 13.73
C GLY A 492 18.80 24.46 12.33
N GLU A 493 19.05 25.76 12.17
CA GLU A 493 19.50 26.36 10.90
C GLU A 493 21.03 26.25 10.69
N THR A 494 21.81 25.90 11.72
CA THR A 494 23.27 25.88 11.59
C THR A 494 23.78 24.61 10.88
N ALA A 495 24.63 24.78 9.87
CA ALA A 495 25.22 23.66 9.11
C ALA A 495 25.94 22.60 9.98
N PRO A 496 26.69 22.95 11.05
CA PRO A 496 27.29 21.96 11.93
C PRO A 496 26.25 21.09 12.65
N VAL A 497 25.12 21.67 13.07
CA VAL A 497 24.03 20.92 13.71
C VAL A 497 23.32 20.04 12.69
N ARG A 498 22.99 20.54 11.50
CA ARG A 498 22.38 19.73 10.43
C ARG A 498 23.24 18.52 10.06
N SER A 499 24.56 18.73 9.89
CA SER A 499 25.49 17.63 9.62
C SER A 499 25.59 16.62 10.77
N LEU A 500 25.41 17.06 12.02
CA LEU A 500 25.34 16.16 13.17
C LEU A 500 24.05 15.34 13.16
N LEU A 501 22.90 15.98 12.92
CA LEU A 501 21.59 15.33 12.86
C LEU A 501 21.53 14.29 11.72
N GLU A 502 22.08 14.60 10.55
CA GLU A 502 22.17 13.67 9.43
C GLU A 502 23.00 12.41 9.76
N ARG A 503 24.12 12.58 10.48
CA ARG A 503 25.02 11.48 10.86
C ARG A 503 24.50 10.62 12.01
N THR A 504 23.68 11.20 12.88
CA THR A 504 23.23 10.53 14.12
C THR A 504 21.79 10.05 14.02
N LEU A 505 20.88 10.93 13.63
CA LEU A 505 19.44 10.67 13.55
C LEU A 505 18.96 10.34 12.13
N GLY A 506 19.83 10.49 11.12
CA GLY A 506 19.48 10.23 9.72
C GLY A 506 18.68 11.35 9.05
N ILE A 507 18.57 12.54 9.65
CA ILE A 507 17.80 13.66 9.08
C ILE A 507 18.57 14.30 7.92
N ASP A 508 18.00 14.30 6.72
CA ASP A 508 18.63 14.90 5.53
C ASP A 508 18.85 16.40 5.70
N GLN A 509 20.08 16.86 5.50
CA GLN A 509 20.46 18.28 5.67
C GLN A 509 19.80 19.23 4.65
N ARG A 510 19.26 18.70 3.54
CA ARG A 510 18.50 19.45 2.53
C ARG A 510 17.10 19.82 3.03
N ARG A 511 16.59 19.14 4.06
CA ARG A 511 15.27 19.44 4.63
C ARG A 511 15.32 20.66 5.55
N ALA A 512 14.29 21.49 5.42
CA ALA A 512 13.99 22.51 6.40
C ALA A 512 13.44 21.84 7.66
N LEU A 513 14.03 22.12 8.81
CA LEU A 513 13.48 21.66 10.09
C LEU A 513 12.30 22.56 10.49
N PRO A 514 11.27 22.00 11.14
CA PRO A 514 10.16 22.79 11.67
C PRO A 514 10.66 23.90 12.59
N SER A 515 10.04 25.09 12.49
CA SER A 515 10.32 26.21 13.37
C SER A 515 9.39 26.20 14.56
N PHE A 516 9.93 26.18 15.79
CA PHE A 516 9.11 26.16 16.99
C PHE A 516 8.66 27.56 17.40
N GLU A 517 7.40 27.67 17.81
CA GLU A 517 6.83 28.88 18.39
C GLU A 517 7.08 28.94 19.89
N ARG A 518 7.42 30.13 20.40
CA ARG A 518 7.73 30.31 21.84
C ARG A 518 6.50 30.18 22.72
N HIS A 519 5.34 30.58 22.20
CA HIS A 519 4.06 30.50 22.88
C HIS A 519 3.23 29.45 22.16
N SER A 520 2.83 28.42 22.89
CA SER A 520 2.01 27.36 22.33
C SER A 520 0.59 27.85 22.00
N LEU A 521 -0.17 27.08 21.22
CA LEU A 521 -1.59 27.37 20.98
C LEU A 521 -2.37 27.43 22.31
N VAL A 522 -2.08 26.49 23.21
CA VAL A 522 -2.68 26.46 24.56
C VAL A 522 -2.35 27.75 25.32
N ASP A 523 -1.08 28.17 25.37
CA ASP A 523 -0.67 29.41 26.03
C ASP A 523 -1.37 30.63 25.43
N TRP A 524 -1.48 30.68 24.10
CA TRP A 524 -2.17 31.75 23.39
C TRP A 524 -3.66 31.80 23.76
N PHE A 525 -4.33 30.63 23.78
CA PHE A 525 -5.76 30.54 24.08
C PHE A 525 -6.07 30.98 25.52
N ASP A 526 -5.25 30.54 26.48
CA ASP A 526 -5.34 30.96 27.88
C ASP A 526 -5.08 32.46 28.05
N ALA A 527 -4.06 33.00 27.38
CA ALA A 527 -3.80 34.44 27.37
C ALA A 527 -4.95 35.26 26.75
N ARG A 528 -5.72 34.66 25.84
CA ARG A 528 -6.93 35.23 25.24
C ARG A 528 -8.17 35.09 26.14
N GLY A 529 -8.03 34.62 27.38
CA GLY A 529 -9.11 34.49 28.36
C GLY A 529 -9.81 33.13 28.40
N GLY A 530 -9.30 32.14 27.67
CA GLY A 530 -9.73 30.74 27.72
C GLY A 530 -11.21 30.49 27.35
N GLU A 531 -11.75 29.37 27.82
CA GLU A 531 -13.11 28.89 27.56
C GLU A 531 -14.19 29.95 27.89
N GLY A 532 -13.98 30.70 28.97
CA GLY A 532 -14.94 31.72 29.42
C GLY A 532 -15.09 32.89 28.44
N GLU A 533 -14.00 33.35 27.82
CA GLU A 533 -14.08 34.36 26.76
C GLU A 533 -14.51 33.77 25.42
N SER A 534 -14.13 32.52 25.13
CA SER A 534 -14.59 31.83 23.92
C SER A 534 -16.12 31.72 23.87
N LYS A 535 -16.77 31.34 24.98
CA LYS A 535 -18.24 31.35 25.11
C LYS A 535 -18.87 32.71 24.80
N ARG A 536 -18.21 33.82 25.17
CA ARG A 536 -18.71 35.16 24.87
C ARG A 536 -18.59 35.52 23.39
N ARG A 537 -17.49 35.13 22.74
CA ARG A 537 -17.30 35.35 21.29
C ARG A 537 -18.24 34.49 20.45
N ALA A 538 -18.39 33.21 20.81
CA ALA A 538 -19.38 32.33 20.21
C ALA A 538 -20.80 32.90 20.32
N ALA A 539 -21.18 33.41 21.50
CA ALA A 539 -22.47 34.05 21.68
C ALA A 539 -22.63 35.39 20.91
N ALA A 540 -21.52 36.03 20.49
CA ALA A 540 -21.55 37.20 19.62
C ALA A 540 -21.70 36.78 18.14
N GLY A 541 -20.98 35.76 17.68
CA GLY A 541 -21.12 35.19 16.34
C GLY A 541 -22.57 34.77 16.03
N ARG A 542 -23.22 34.06 16.97
CA ARG A 542 -24.64 33.69 16.85
C ARG A 542 -25.62 34.87 16.73
N ARG A 543 -25.25 36.06 17.18
CA ARG A 543 -26.10 37.27 17.08
C ARG A 543 -25.94 37.99 15.75
N GLU A 544 -24.81 37.77 15.08
CA GLU A 544 -24.51 38.38 13.78
C GLU A 544 -25.18 37.58 12.65
N SER A 545 -25.28 36.25 12.78
CA SER A 545 -26.17 35.40 11.99
C SER A 545 -27.64 35.72 12.33
N HIS A 546 -28.42 36.27 11.40
CA HIS A 546 -29.75 36.84 11.65
C HIS A 546 -30.90 35.82 11.88
N ASP A 547 -30.61 34.56 12.18
CA ASP A 547 -31.59 33.46 12.31
C ASP A 547 -31.83 32.98 13.76
N GLU A 548 -33.00 32.41 14.04
CA GLU A 548 -33.30 31.78 15.34
C GLU A 548 -32.42 30.52 15.52
N PRO A 549 -31.76 30.33 16.68
CA PRO A 549 -30.89 29.18 16.90
C PRO A 549 -31.70 27.88 16.82
N THR A 550 -31.30 26.98 15.94
CA THR A 550 -31.74 25.60 15.94
C THR A 550 -31.03 24.85 17.07
N ASP A 551 -31.68 23.83 17.67
CA ASP A 551 -31.04 22.96 18.67
C ASP A 551 -29.78 22.26 18.12
N ALA A 552 -29.59 22.23 16.79
CA ALA A 552 -28.44 21.65 16.11
C ALA A 552 -27.14 22.48 16.24
N LEU A 553 -27.22 23.76 16.65
CA LEU A 553 -26.07 24.67 16.80
C LEU A 553 -25.57 24.80 18.25
N ASP A 554 -26.18 24.10 19.21
CA ASP A 554 -25.77 24.11 20.62
C ASP A 554 -24.72 23.02 20.90
N ARG A 555 -23.56 23.14 20.24
CA ARG A 555 -22.40 22.26 20.42
C ARG A 555 -21.28 23.00 21.15
N ASP A 556 -20.55 22.29 22.02
CA ASP A 556 -19.33 22.76 22.68
C ASP A 556 -18.16 21.89 22.18
N VAL A 557 -17.03 22.52 21.83
CA VAL A 557 -15.89 21.84 21.23
C VAL A 557 -14.66 21.83 22.14
N VAL A 558 -14.00 20.68 22.21
CA VAL A 558 -12.60 20.54 22.61
C VAL A 558 -11.76 20.50 21.33
N LEU A 559 -11.03 21.58 21.05
CA LEU A 559 -10.08 21.59 19.95
C LEU A 559 -8.81 20.88 20.41
N TYR A 560 -8.51 19.75 19.78
CA TYR A 560 -7.35 18.94 20.09
C TYR A 560 -6.07 19.62 19.57
N PRO A 561 -5.15 20.06 20.45
CA PRO A 561 -3.94 20.76 20.03
C PRO A 561 -2.83 19.73 19.76
N ASP A 562 -2.82 19.18 18.55
CA ASP A 562 -1.76 18.26 18.11
C ASP A 562 -0.37 18.91 18.21
N VAL A 563 0.68 18.08 18.16
CA VAL A 563 2.06 18.52 18.41
C VAL A 563 2.48 19.68 17.50
N TYR A 564 2.13 19.61 16.21
CA TYR A 564 2.54 20.62 15.24
C TYR A 564 1.69 21.88 15.38
N THR A 565 0.38 21.76 15.46
CA THR A 565 -0.52 22.92 15.65
C THR A 565 -0.28 23.61 17.00
N ASN A 566 0.20 22.89 18.03
CA ASN A 566 0.45 23.48 19.33
C ASN A 566 1.82 24.17 19.44
N TYR A 567 2.86 23.65 18.79
CA TYR A 567 4.25 24.12 19.01
C TYR A 567 4.98 24.62 17.75
N VAL A 568 4.47 24.37 16.55
CA VAL A 568 5.14 24.71 15.28
C VAL A 568 4.27 25.69 14.49
N ASP A 569 3.11 25.25 14.00
CA ASP A 569 2.19 26.07 13.21
C ASP A 569 0.98 26.48 14.06
N THR A 570 1.23 27.39 15.00
CA THR A 570 0.17 27.84 15.92
C THR A 570 -0.90 28.69 15.25
N ASP A 571 -0.62 29.27 14.09
CA ASP A 571 -1.58 30.14 13.39
C ASP A 571 -2.75 29.35 12.81
N ARG A 572 -2.52 28.11 12.37
CA ARG A 572 -3.55 27.15 12.01
C ARG A 572 -4.54 26.87 13.14
N GLY A 573 -4.04 26.62 14.34
CA GLY A 573 -4.89 26.42 15.53
C GLY A 573 -5.67 27.67 15.91
N LYS A 574 -5.03 28.84 15.83
CA LYS A 574 -5.69 30.14 16.07
C LYS A 574 -6.78 30.42 15.03
N ALA A 575 -6.57 30.02 13.78
CA ALA A 575 -7.57 30.09 12.72
C ALA A 575 -8.77 29.20 13.06
N ALA A 576 -8.56 27.93 13.42
CA ALA A 576 -9.64 27.02 13.83
C ALA A 576 -10.48 27.56 15.00
N VAL A 577 -9.84 28.07 16.06
CA VAL A 577 -10.57 28.70 17.19
C VAL A 577 -11.43 29.88 16.71
N ARG A 578 -10.89 30.76 15.86
CA ARG A 578 -11.64 31.92 15.35
C ARG A 578 -12.80 31.52 14.46
N THR A 579 -12.60 30.53 13.59
CA THR A 579 -13.62 29.97 12.70
C THR A 579 -14.79 29.39 13.50
N LEU A 580 -14.51 28.54 14.48
CA LEU A 580 -15.54 27.94 15.34
C LEU A 580 -16.28 28.99 16.17
N GLU A 581 -15.56 29.96 16.76
CA GLU A 581 -16.17 31.06 17.52
C GLU A 581 -17.08 31.94 16.63
N ALA A 582 -16.69 32.20 15.38
CA ALA A 582 -17.49 32.99 14.44
C ALA A 582 -18.76 32.26 14.00
N LEU A 583 -18.68 30.95 13.82
CA LEU A 583 -19.84 30.07 13.59
C LEU A 583 -20.67 29.84 14.86
N GLY A 584 -20.29 30.46 15.97
CA GLY A 584 -21.07 30.44 17.20
C GLY A 584 -20.84 29.22 18.08
N VAL A 585 -19.72 28.51 17.92
CA VAL A 585 -19.36 27.33 18.72
C VAL A 585 -18.35 27.71 19.80
N PRO A 586 -18.66 27.50 21.09
CA PRO A 586 -17.69 27.67 22.16
C PRO A 586 -16.56 26.64 22.07
N VAL A 587 -15.32 27.10 22.28
CA VAL A 587 -14.13 26.26 22.18
C VAL A 587 -13.41 26.19 23.52
N SER A 588 -12.80 25.04 23.80
CA SER A 588 -11.75 24.84 24.79
C SER A 588 -10.51 24.25 24.12
N VAL A 589 -9.33 24.60 24.60
CA VAL A 589 -8.04 24.10 24.09
C VAL A 589 -7.17 23.63 25.26
N PRO A 590 -7.43 22.44 25.82
CA PRO A 590 -6.67 21.92 26.96
C PRO A 590 -5.27 21.42 26.55
N ASP A 591 -4.32 21.38 27.49
CA ASP A 591 -3.02 20.70 27.29
C ASP A 591 -3.24 19.18 27.28
N LEU A 592 -3.26 18.59 26.09
CA LEU A 592 -3.53 17.16 25.87
C LEU A 592 -2.27 16.37 25.48
N PRO A 593 -2.22 15.06 25.76
CA PRO A 593 -1.18 14.16 25.26
C PRO A 593 -1.19 14.09 23.73
N GLU A 594 -0.07 13.65 23.14
CA GLU A 594 0.00 13.37 21.70
C GLU A 594 -0.83 12.12 21.33
N SER A 595 -1.18 11.99 20.05
CA SER A 595 -2.10 10.93 19.59
C SER A 595 -1.50 9.53 19.58
N GLY A 596 -0.17 9.41 19.70
CA GLY A 596 0.55 8.15 19.47
C GLY A 596 0.79 7.84 18.00
N ARG A 597 0.39 8.72 17.06
CA ARG A 597 0.64 8.54 15.62
C ARG A 597 2.13 8.48 15.27
N ALA A 598 2.93 9.39 15.83
CA ALA A 598 4.36 9.43 15.61
C ALA A 598 5.08 8.14 16.05
N PRO A 599 4.92 7.64 17.29
CA PRO A 599 5.54 6.37 17.69
C PRO A 599 5.01 5.18 16.87
N LEU A 600 3.71 5.13 16.56
CA LEU A 600 3.15 4.05 15.76
C LEU A 600 3.79 3.97 14.37
N SER A 601 4.04 5.12 13.73
CA SER A 601 4.74 5.20 12.44
C SER A 601 6.19 4.69 12.49
N GLN A 602 6.80 4.56 13.67
CA GLN A 602 8.14 3.99 13.83
C GLN A 602 8.11 2.51 14.24
N GLY A 603 6.92 1.90 14.36
CA GLY A 603 6.76 0.56 14.92
C GLY A 603 6.95 0.51 16.43
N MET A 604 6.67 1.61 17.15
CA MET A 604 6.70 1.67 18.62
C MET A 604 5.28 1.45 19.17
N VAL A 605 4.81 0.21 19.10
CA VAL A 605 3.40 -0.15 19.35
C VAL A 605 3.02 0.04 20.82
N ALA A 606 3.90 -0.31 21.77
CA ALA A 606 3.63 -0.18 23.20
C ALA A 606 3.53 1.30 23.63
N THR A 607 4.37 2.14 23.03
CA THR A 607 4.34 3.59 23.23
C THR A 607 3.06 4.19 22.65
N ALA A 608 2.65 3.77 21.45
CA ALA A 608 1.41 4.23 20.83
C ALA A 608 0.17 3.86 21.66
N ASP A 609 0.07 2.62 22.16
CA ASP A 609 -1.00 2.16 23.06
C ASP A 609 -1.07 3.04 24.33
N THR A 610 0.08 3.27 24.95
CA THR A 610 0.15 4.11 26.16
C THR A 610 -0.31 5.54 25.89
N GLN A 611 0.03 6.12 24.73
CA GLN A 611 -0.44 7.46 24.35
C GLN A 611 -1.95 7.47 24.08
N ALA A 612 -2.48 6.48 23.36
CA ALA A 612 -3.91 6.34 23.12
C ALA A 612 -4.71 6.28 24.43
N SER A 613 -4.23 5.50 25.40
CA SER A 613 -4.82 5.42 26.74
C SER A 613 -4.79 6.76 27.49
N LYS A 614 -3.70 7.53 27.37
CA LYS A 614 -3.58 8.87 27.98
C LYS A 614 -4.51 9.89 27.33
N VAL A 615 -4.61 9.90 26.00
CA VAL A 615 -5.51 10.78 25.25
C VAL A 615 -6.96 10.53 25.68
N TYR A 616 -7.40 9.26 25.67
CA TYR A 616 -8.75 8.92 26.10
C TYR A 616 -9.02 9.34 27.56
N ALA A 617 -8.07 9.08 28.47
CA ALA A 617 -8.22 9.45 29.88
C ALA A 617 -8.34 10.97 30.06
N ALA A 618 -7.64 11.77 29.25
CA ALA A 618 -7.71 13.23 29.30
C ALA A 618 -9.01 13.80 28.72
N LEU A 619 -9.60 13.14 27.71
CA LEU A 619 -10.83 13.57 27.04
C LEU A 619 -12.11 12.99 27.65
N ALA A 620 -12.01 11.98 28.54
CA ALA A 620 -13.16 11.25 29.06
C ALA A 620 -14.18 12.15 29.77
N GLU A 621 -13.75 13.17 30.50
CA GLU A 621 -14.67 14.10 31.18
C GLU A 621 -15.40 15.02 30.20
N ASP A 622 -14.72 15.49 29.16
CA ASP A 622 -15.32 16.33 28.11
C ASP A 622 -16.35 15.55 27.29
N LEU A 623 -16.02 14.32 26.92
CA LEU A 623 -16.95 13.40 26.27
C LEU A 623 -18.15 13.09 27.18
N ASP A 624 -18.02 13.12 28.51
CA ASP A 624 -19.12 12.84 29.46
C ASP A 624 -20.03 14.06 29.57
N ALA A 625 -19.48 15.25 29.35
CA ALA A 625 -20.20 16.51 29.24
C ALA A 625 -20.88 16.70 27.87
N GLY A 626 -20.70 15.76 26.92
CA GLY A 626 -21.28 15.83 25.58
C GLY A 626 -20.57 16.83 24.67
N ARG A 627 -19.29 17.10 24.92
CA ARG A 627 -18.47 17.95 24.04
C ARG A 627 -17.90 17.12 22.90
N ASP A 628 -17.88 17.73 21.72
CA ASP A 628 -17.27 17.14 20.53
C ASP A 628 -15.77 17.44 20.53
N VAL A 629 -14.95 16.47 20.12
CA VAL A 629 -13.51 16.63 19.92
C VAL A 629 -13.29 17.00 18.46
N VAL A 630 -12.65 18.13 18.21
CA VAL A 630 -12.32 18.56 16.84
C VAL A 630 -10.82 18.54 16.68
N VAL A 631 -10.35 17.86 15.64
CA VAL A 631 -8.93 17.78 15.28
C VAL A 631 -8.68 18.55 13.98
N ILE A 632 -7.46 19.06 13.83
CA ILE A 632 -7.04 19.79 12.63
C ILE A 632 -6.27 18.86 11.70
N GLU A 633 -5.33 18.06 12.23
CA GLU A 633 -4.58 17.12 11.43
C GLU A 633 -5.40 15.84 11.14
N PRO A 634 -5.65 15.49 9.87
CA PRO A 634 -6.42 14.28 9.53
C PRO A 634 -5.78 12.99 10.02
N SER A 635 -4.45 12.97 10.23
CA SER A 635 -3.75 11.81 10.75
C SER A 635 -4.08 11.50 12.23
N ASP A 636 -4.46 12.51 13.01
CA ASP A 636 -4.92 12.30 14.39
C ASP A 636 -6.35 11.76 14.41
N LEU A 637 -7.23 12.27 13.52
CA LEU A 637 -8.58 11.71 13.40
C LEU A 637 -8.54 10.24 13.00
N ALA A 638 -7.71 9.91 12.01
CA ALA A 638 -7.53 8.52 11.59
C ALA A 638 -7.14 7.64 12.78
N ALA A 639 -6.29 8.15 13.70
CA ALA A 639 -5.84 7.41 14.87
C ALA A 639 -7.02 7.09 15.79
N PHE A 640 -7.87 8.08 16.02
CA PHE A 640 -9.06 7.95 16.87
C PHE A 640 -10.12 7.05 16.24
N GLN A 641 -10.20 7.00 14.91
CA GLN A 641 -11.24 6.25 14.19
C GLN A 641 -10.85 4.83 13.80
N ARG A 642 -9.56 4.51 13.69
CA ARG A 642 -9.07 3.20 13.21
C ARG A 642 -8.11 2.55 14.19
N GLU A 643 -6.95 3.17 14.42
CA GLU A 643 -5.89 2.49 15.16
C GLU A 643 -6.22 2.32 16.65
N TYR A 644 -7.00 3.22 17.25
CA TYR A 644 -7.41 3.11 18.66
C TYR A 644 -8.32 1.92 18.96
N GLU A 645 -8.95 1.33 17.94
CA GLU A 645 -9.71 0.06 18.09
C GLU A 645 -8.83 -1.06 18.63
N ARG A 646 -7.54 -1.07 18.27
CA ARG A 646 -6.56 -2.08 18.69
C ARG A 646 -6.06 -1.86 20.12
N PHE A 647 -6.17 -0.65 20.64
CA PHE A 647 -5.56 -0.24 21.91
C PHE A 647 -6.58 -0.05 23.03
N LEU A 648 -7.73 0.54 22.72
CA LEU A 648 -8.73 0.89 23.71
C LEU A 648 -9.81 -0.18 23.84
N PRO A 649 -10.44 -0.31 25.02
CA PRO A 649 -11.67 -1.08 25.15
C PRO A 649 -12.73 -0.56 24.18
N GLU A 650 -13.51 -1.45 23.55
CA GLU A 650 -14.53 -1.16 22.52
C GLU A 650 -15.39 0.08 22.86
N ARG A 651 -16.02 0.11 24.04
CA ARG A 651 -16.84 1.27 24.47
C ARG A 651 -16.07 2.59 24.54
N SER A 652 -14.80 2.54 24.94
CA SER A 652 -13.95 3.73 25.00
C SER A 652 -13.57 4.22 23.61
N PHE A 653 -13.19 3.29 22.73
CA PHE A 653 -12.91 3.57 21.32
C PHE A 653 -14.12 4.16 20.60
N GLU A 654 -15.27 3.47 20.60
CA GLU A 654 -16.50 3.91 19.93
C GLU A 654 -16.92 5.30 20.41
N ARG A 655 -16.85 5.54 21.72
CA ARG A 655 -17.20 6.84 22.30
C ARG A 655 -16.27 7.96 21.83
N LEU A 656 -14.97 7.72 21.68
CA LEU A 656 -14.05 8.72 21.15
C LEU A 656 -14.29 8.91 19.64
N ARG A 657 -14.32 7.82 18.87
CA ARG A 657 -14.58 7.82 17.42
C ARG A 657 -15.83 8.60 17.06
N ASP A 658 -16.96 8.29 17.72
CA ASP A 658 -18.28 8.82 17.36
C ASP A 658 -18.46 10.30 17.74
N ASN A 659 -17.56 10.86 18.56
CA ASN A 659 -17.58 12.27 18.98
C ASN A 659 -16.30 13.02 18.56
N SER A 660 -15.54 12.48 17.60
CA SER A 660 -14.34 13.13 17.06
C SER A 660 -14.53 13.46 15.58
N TYR A 661 -14.19 14.69 15.19
CA TYR A 661 -14.40 15.21 13.84
C TYR A 661 -13.17 15.94 13.33
N GLU A 662 -12.96 15.93 12.01
CA GLU A 662 -12.01 16.83 11.37
C GLU A 662 -12.61 18.24 11.27
N ILE A 663 -11.77 19.28 11.30
CA ILE A 663 -12.26 20.66 11.40
C ILE A 663 -13.18 21.07 10.23
N CYS A 664 -12.85 20.72 8.99
CA CYS A 664 -13.70 21.02 7.83
C CYS A 664 -14.94 20.13 7.76
N GLU A 665 -14.86 18.86 8.18
CA GLU A 665 -16.05 18.01 8.38
C GLU A 665 -17.03 18.62 9.39
N PHE A 666 -16.52 19.07 10.54
CA PHE A 666 -17.33 19.69 11.58
C PHE A 666 -17.97 20.99 11.09
N ILE A 667 -17.19 21.85 10.40
CA ILE A 667 -17.71 23.08 9.78
C ILE A 667 -18.79 22.76 8.75
N PHE A 668 -18.55 21.76 7.88
CA PHE A 668 -19.54 21.31 6.91
C PHE A 668 -20.86 20.94 7.61
N GLY A 669 -20.78 20.14 8.68
CA GLY A 669 -21.93 19.76 9.51
C GLY A 669 -22.67 20.98 10.09
N LEU A 670 -21.95 21.99 10.59
CA LEU A 670 -22.58 23.23 11.09
C LEU A 670 -23.33 23.98 9.99
N LEU A 671 -22.71 24.12 8.80
CA LEU A 671 -23.32 24.82 7.67
C LEU A 671 -24.57 24.08 7.17
N GLU A 672 -24.54 22.74 7.11
CA GLU A 672 -25.71 21.92 6.80
C GLU A 672 -26.86 22.09 7.80
N ASN A 673 -26.53 22.43 9.05
CA ASN A 673 -27.49 22.61 10.13
C ASN A 673 -27.86 24.09 10.38
N GLY A 674 -27.54 24.97 9.44
CA GLY A 674 -28.01 26.37 9.41
C GLY A 674 -27.04 27.40 9.96
N ALA A 675 -25.76 27.07 10.17
CA ALA A 675 -24.74 28.09 10.41
C ALA A 675 -24.52 28.97 9.17
N ASP A 676 -24.33 30.27 9.37
CA ASP A 676 -24.19 31.24 8.27
C ASP A 676 -22.75 31.25 7.72
N PRO A 677 -22.52 30.85 6.45
CA PRO A 677 -21.19 30.90 5.85
C PRO A 677 -20.64 32.32 5.73
N ALA A 678 -21.47 33.37 5.82
CA ALA A 678 -21.00 34.76 5.83
C ALA A 678 -20.23 35.15 7.10
N ALA A 679 -20.24 34.31 8.14
CA ALA A 679 -19.37 34.47 9.31
C ALA A 679 -17.90 34.08 9.02
N LEU A 680 -17.64 33.42 7.89
CA LEU A 680 -16.32 33.00 7.44
C LEU A 680 -15.73 34.00 6.45
N SER A 681 -14.41 33.94 6.26
CA SER A 681 -13.76 34.65 5.16
C SER A 681 -14.15 34.03 3.82
N THR A 682 -14.41 34.90 2.84
CA THR A 682 -14.86 34.51 1.49
C THR A 682 -13.94 35.10 0.43
N ALA A 683 -13.93 34.49 -0.76
CA ALA A 683 -13.12 34.89 -1.92
C ALA A 683 -13.23 36.39 -2.33
N GLY A 684 -14.25 37.12 -1.87
CA GLY A 684 -14.47 38.55 -2.14
C GLY A 684 -14.06 39.50 -1.01
N GLY A 685 -13.53 39.00 0.12
CA GLY A 685 -13.25 39.74 1.35
C GLY A 685 -14.48 39.92 2.26
N ASP A 686 -14.24 40.26 3.54
CA ASP A 686 -15.27 40.42 4.57
C ASP A 686 -16.34 41.46 4.15
N GLY A 687 -17.47 40.98 3.62
CA GLY A 687 -18.60 41.81 3.19
C GLY A 687 -19.12 41.59 1.76
N ALA A 688 -18.51 40.69 0.97
CA ALA A 688 -19.11 40.22 -0.28
C ALA A 688 -20.28 39.28 0.05
N ARG A 689 -21.50 39.84 0.17
CA ARG A 689 -22.71 39.01 0.23
C ARG A 689 -22.75 38.13 -1.02
N ILE A 690 -22.84 36.81 -0.83
CA ILE A 690 -23.22 35.87 -1.89
C ILE A 690 -24.60 36.35 -2.38
N GLY A 691 -24.59 37.04 -3.52
CA GLY A 691 -25.76 37.78 -3.99
C GLY A 691 -26.80 36.84 -4.53
N ASP A 692 -28.00 36.88 -3.92
CA ASP A 692 -29.25 36.51 -4.57
C ASP A 692 -29.25 37.07 -6.00
N GLY A 693 -29.41 36.17 -6.98
CA GLY A 693 -29.11 36.42 -8.38
C GLY A 693 -29.52 37.81 -8.90
N ASN A 694 -28.52 38.62 -9.25
CA ASN A 694 -28.64 39.53 -10.38
C ASN A 694 -27.26 40.05 -10.86
N GLY A 695 -26.82 39.50 -11.99
CA GLY A 695 -25.98 40.10 -13.03
C GLY A 695 -24.80 41.00 -12.62
N ASN A 696 -23.59 40.44 -12.66
CA ASN A 696 -22.46 41.11 -13.31
C ASN A 696 -21.54 40.07 -13.96
N GLU A 697 -21.41 40.17 -15.29
CA GLU A 697 -20.76 39.22 -16.18
C GLU A 697 -19.23 39.40 -16.13
N ASN A 698 -18.53 38.44 -15.53
CA ASN A 698 -17.14 38.10 -15.86
C ASN A 698 -17.09 36.57 -15.93
N GLU A 699 -17.55 36.03 -17.05
CA GLU A 699 -17.51 34.60 -17.34
C GLU A 699 -16.04 34.16 -17.47
N ASN A 700 -15.55 33.36 -16.52
CA ASN A 700 -14.38 32.51 -16.74
C ASN A 700 -14.80 31.35 -17.65
N GLU A 701 -13.89 30.82 -18.47
CA GLU A 701 -14.17 29.85 -19.56
C GLU A 701 -14.84 28.53 -19.11
N ASN A 702 -15.04 28.31 -17.80
CA ASN A 702 -15.71 27.14 -17.20
C ASN A 702 -17.03 27.45 -16.46
N GLY A 703 -17.55 28.69 -16.49
CA GLY A 703 -18.87 29.02 -15.93
C GLY A 703 -18.97 29.07 -14.39
N ASP A 704 -17.84 29.02 -13.67
CA ASP A 704 -17.79 29.15 -12.22
C ASP A 704 -17.27 30.54 -11.79
N ASN A 705 -17.99 31.20 -10.89
CA ASN A 705 -17.73 32.57 -10.42
C ASN A 705 -16.81 32.61 -9.18
N GLY A 706 -16.35 31.45 -8.68
CA GLY A 706 -15.47 31.35 -7.51
C GLY A 706 -14.01 31.73 -7.78
N GLN A 707 -13.27 32.08 -6.72
CA GLN A 707 -11.81 32.25 -6.79
C GLN A 707 -11.15 30.88 -6.98
N PRO A 708 -10.40 30.64 -8.07
CA PRO A 708 -9.73 29.35 -8.30
C PRO A 708 -8.70 29.05 -7.21
N ILE A 709 -8.72 27.84 -6.66
CA ILE A 709 -7.70 27.35 -5.71
C ILE A 709 -7.23 25.95 -6.12
N ALA A 710 -5.94 25.66 -5.95
CA ALA A 710 -5.41 24.32 -6.11
C ALA A 710 -5.41 23.66 -4.74
N TYR A 711 -6.12 22.55 -4.61
CA TYR A 711 -6.33 21.88 -3.33
C TYR A 711 -5.69 20.50 -3.33
N HIS A 712 -4.87 20.21 -2.32
CA HIS A 712 -4.37 18.87 -2.04
C HIS A 712 -4.94 18.35 -0.73
N SER A 713 -5.80 17.35 -0.83
CA SER A 713 -6.32 16.62 0.32
C SER A 713 -5.25 15.74 0.95
N HIS A 714 -5.27 15.63 2.27
CA HIS A 714 -4.33 14.78 2.97
C HIS A 714 -4.64 13.28 2.70
N CYS A 715 -3.62 12.42 2.60
CA CYS A 715 -3.84 11.00 2.31
C CYS A 715 -4.82 10.31 3.26
N GLN A 716 -4.74 10.57 4.57
CA GLN A 716 -5.68 10.07 5.58
C GLN A 716 -7.08 10.70 5.47
N GLN A 717 -7.16 11.94 4.99
CA GLN A 717 -8.46 12.60 4.78
C GLN A 717 -9.25 11.91 3.66
N ARG A 718 -8.56 11.47 2.59
CA ARG A 718 -9.17 10.67 1.52
C ARG A 718 -9.68 9.33 2.02
N THR A 719 -8.90 8.63 2.82
CA THR A 719 -9.31 7.32 3.34
C THR A 719 -10.50 7.41 4.29
N LEU A 720 -10.71 8.56 4.91
CA LEU A 720 -11.87 8.82 5.78
C LEU A 720 -13.06 9.44 5.02
N ASP A 721 -12.99 9.56 3.69
CA ASP A 721 -14.00 10.22 2.85
C ASP A 721 -14.25 11.71 3.20
N LEU A 722 -13.23 12.39 3.73
CA LEU A 722 -13.34 13.77 4.24
C LEU A 722 -12.88 14.84 3.23
N GLU A 723 -12.46 14.45 2.02
CA GLU A 723 -12.13 15.39 0.94
C GLU A 723 -13.37 16.17 0.48
N ALA A 724 -14.49 15.48 0.26
CA ALA A 724 -15.73 16.07 -0.23
C ALA A 724 -16.33 17.12 0.73
N PRO A 725 -16.41 16.90 2.06
CA PRO A 725 -16.80 17.94 3.02
C PRO A 725 -15.93 19.20 2.93
N THR A 726 -14.60 19.06 2.78
CA THR A 726 -13.69 20.21 2.67
C THR A 726 -13.93 21.01 1.39
N VAL A 727 -14.05 20.32 0.25
CA VAL A 727 -14.41 20.94 -1.03
C VAL A 727 -15.72 21.70 -0.92
N ALA A 728 -16.76 21.09 -0.35
CA ALA A 728 -18.07 21.72 -0.20
C ALA A 728 -18.04 22.98 0.69
N VAL A 729 -17.22 23.00 1.75
CA VAL A 729 -17.05 24.21 2.59
C VAL A 729 -16.35 25.32 1.82
N LEU A 730 -15.30 25.01 1.06
CA LEU A 730 -14.58 25.97 0.23
C LEU A 730 -15.49 26.57 -0.84
N GLU A 731 -16.27 25.74 -1.54
CA GLU A 731 -17.25 26.19 -2.54
C GLU A 731 -18.31 27.12 -1.95
N ARG A 732 -18.84 26.80 -0.76
CA ARG A 732 -19.80 27.68 -0.04
C ARG A 732 -19.22 29.04 0.32
N CYS A 733 -17.90 29.12 0.48
CA CYS A 733 -17.21 30.38 0.79
C CYS A 733 -16.74 31.12 -0.48
N GLY A 734 -17.17 30.66 -1.67
CA GLY A 734 -16.92 31.32 -2.94
C GLY A 734 -15.57 30.96 -3.59
N TYR A 735 -14.94 29.87 -3.15
CA TYR A 735 -13.76 29.31 -3.82
C TYR A 735 -14.16 28.28 -4.87
N ALA A 736 -13.31 28.06 -5.86
CA ALA A 736 -13.46 27.02 -6.88
C ALA A 736 -12.26 26.05 -6.78
N PRO A 737 -12.32 25.05 -5.88
CA PRO A 737 -11.21 24.11 -5.68
C PRO A 737 -11.04 23.16 -6.85
N ARG A 738 -9.80 23.06 -7.34
CA ARG A 738 -9.34 21.96 -8.19
C ARG A 738 -8.49 21.02 -7.33
N THR A 739 -9.03 19.86 -7.03
CA THR A 739 -8.34 18.84 -6.23
C THR A 739 -7.28 18.12 -7.07
N SER A 740 -6.09 17.89 -6.50
CA SER A 740 -5.03 17.09 -7.12
C SER A 740 -5.43 15.61 -7.22
N THR A 741 -5.05 14.94 -8.30
CA THR A 741 -5.17 13.48 -8.46
C THR A 741 -4.02 12.73 -7.81
N VAL A 742 -2.85 13.37 -7.62
CA VAL A 742 -1.73 12.76 -6.90
C VAL A 742 -2.14 12.44 -5.46
N GLU A 743 -1.70 11.27 -5.03
CA GLU A 743 -2.28 10.54 -3.92
C GLU A 743 -1.62 10.75 -2.56
N CYS A 744 -0.36 11.18 -2.58
CA CYS A 744 0.46 11.45 -1.42
C CYS A 744 1.36 12.65 -1.75
N CYS A 745 1.67 13.48 -0.75
CA CYS A 745 2.65 14.54 -0.92
C CYS A 745 4.10 14.03 -0.95
N GLY A 746 4.34 12.80 -0.47
CA GLY A 746 5.68 12.21 -0.36
C GLY A 746 6.38 12.46 0.97
N MET A 747 5.88 13.35 1.84
CA MET A 747 6.51 13.64 3.14
C MET A 747 6.11 12.65 4.23
N ALA A 748 4.81 12.36 4.35
CA ALA A 748 4.21 11.39 5.28
C ALA A 748 4.88 11.31 6.67
N GLY A 749 4.72 12.37 7.47
CA GLY A 749 5.33 12.47 8.79
C GLY A 749 6.85 12.58 8.71
N SER A 750 7.55 11.64 9.36
CA SER A 750 9.03 11.60 9.39
C SER A 750 9.70 11.05 8.12
N PHE A 751 8.95 10.41 7.22
CA PHE A 751 9.50 9.66 6.10
C PHE A 751 10.40 10.53 5.21
N GLY A 752 9.89 11.69 4.77
CA GLY A 752 10.64 12.62 3.93
C GLY A 752 11.82 13.32 4.61
N TYR A 753 11.93 13.23 5.94
CA TYR A 753 13.09 13.74 6.68
C TYR A 753 14.27 12.78 6.67
N LYS A 754 14.04 11.47 6.51
CA LYS A 754 15.09 10.45 6.53
C LYS A 754 15.88 10.51 5.22
N ARG A 755 17.20 10.62 5.31
CA ARG A 755 18.11 10.74 4.15
C ARG A 755 18.03 9.57 3.18
N GLU A 756 17.63 8.40 3.68
CA GLU A 756 17.42 7.17 2.92
C GLU A 756 16.30 7.33 1.91
N TYR A 757 15.25 8.07 2.31
CA TYR A 757 14.01 8.20 1.56
C TYR A 757 13.79 9.59 0.97
N TYR A 758 14.76 10.51 1.15
CA TYR A 758 14.65 11.88 0.67
C TYR A 758 14.33 11.94 -0.83
N GLU A 759 15.06 11.17 -1.67
CA GLU A 759 14.86 11.23 -3.12
C GLU A 759 13.47 10.69 -3.51
N VAL A 760 13.01 9.61 -2.87
CA VAL A 760 11.65 9.06 -3.08
C VAL A 760 10.58 10.07 -2.67
N SER A 761 10.79 10.72 -1.53
CA SER A 761 9.90 11.77 -1.02
C SER A 761 9.81 12.97 -1.97
N MET A 762 10.95 13.37 -2.57
CA MET A 762 10.99 14.44 -3.56
C MET A 762 10.34 14.03 -4.88
N ASP A 763 10.62 12.84 -5.43
CA ASP A 763 10.00 12.35 -6.66
C ASP A 763 8.45 12.32 -6.56
N VAL A 764 7.92 11.75 -5.47
CA VAL A 764 6.47 11.75 -5.21
C VAL A 764 5.92 13.18 -5.12
N GLY A 765 6.66 14.08 -4.45
CA GLY A 765 6.28 15.48 -4.31
C GLY A 765 6.33 16.27 -5.61
N ASP A 766 7.35 16.06 -6.44
CA ASP A 766 7.56 16.76 -7.72
C ASP A 766 6.41 16.49 -8.70
N ARG A 767 5.86 15.26 -8.67
CA ARG A 767 4.66 14.88 -9.43
C ARG A 767 3.44 15.70 -8.99
N LEU A 768 3.23 15.84 -7.67
CA LEU A 768 2.16 16.67 -7.12
C LEU A 768 2.35 18.16 -7.46
N ALA A 769 3.57 18.66 -7.30
CA ALA A 769 3.90 20.05 -7.62
C ALA A 769 3.64 20.35 -9.10
N SER A 770 4.03 19.45 -9.99
CA SER A 770 3.78 19.55 -11.44
C SER A 770 2.29 19.63 -11.76
N GLU A 771 1.44 18.85 -11.08
CA GLU A 771 -0.02 18.91 -11.25
C GLU A 771 -0.60 20.25 -10.75
N ILE A 772 -0.13 20.73 -9.59
CA ILE A 772 -0.56 22.01 -9.01
C ILE A 772 -0.15 23.20 -9.89
N GLU A 773 1.04 23.19 -10.47
CA GLU A 773 1.50 24.23 -11.39
C GLU A 773 0.64 24.28 -12.66
N GLN A 774 0.19 23.14 -13.17
CA GLN A 774 -0.73 23.06 -14.30
C GLN A 774 -2.11 23.66 -13.99
N ALA A 775 -2.51 23.74 -12.72
CA ALA A 775 -3.77 24.38 -12.32
C ALA A 775 -3.75 25.92 -12.49
N SER A 776 -2.57 26.53 -12.67
CA SER A 776 -2.40 27.97 -12.96
C SER A 776 -3.13 28.92 -11.99
N THR A 777 -3.15 28.57 -10.69
CA THR A 777 -3.70 29.42 -9.62
C THR A 777 -2.63 29.84 -8.62
N ASP A 778 -2.76 31.06 -8.10
CA ASP A 778 -1.86 31.65 -7.13
C ASP A 778 -2.07 31.08 -5.72
N LEU A 779 -3.28 30.62 -5.38
CA LEU A 779 -3.63 30.08 -4.06
C LEU A 779 -3.62 28.54 -4.06
N VAL A 780 -2.68 27.98 -3.31
CA VAL A 780 -2.57 26.53 -3.04
C VAL A 780 -2.95 26.27 -1.60
N VAL A 781 -3.71 25.21 -1.37
CA VAL A 781 -4.23 24.85 -0.06
C VAL A 781 -3.97 23.36 0.18
N ALA A 782 -3.55 22.99 1.39
CA ALA A 782 -3.36 21.59 1.75
C ALA A 782 -3.85 21.27 3.18
N SER A 783 -4.51 20.13 3.36
CA SER A 783 -5.18 19.76 4.63
C SER A 783 -4.28 19.06 5.67
N GLY A 784 -2.96 19.18 5.59
CA GLY A 784 -2.09 18.54 6.58
C GLY A 784 -0.71 19.18 6.64
N THR A 785 -0.11 19.19 7.83
CA THR A 785 1.17 19.89 8.06
C THR A 785 2.27 19.39 7.13
N SER A 786 2.48 18.07 7.04
CA SER A 786 3.51 17.49 6.17
C SER A 786 3.26 17.77 4.67
N CYS A 787 1.99 17.87 4.26
CA CYS A 787 1.65 18.23 2.88
C CYS A 787 1.96 19.70 2.58
N GLY A 788 1.62 20.60 3.51
CA GLY A 788 1.99 22.02 3.45
C GLY A 788 3.50 22.18 3.33
N ASP A 789 4.27 21.69 4.30
CA ASP A 789 5.74 21.81 4.33
C ASP A 789 6.41 21.33 3.03
N GLN A 790 5.93 20.22 2.48
CA GLN A 790 6.45 19.67 1.23
C GLN A 790 6.14 20.57 0.04
N LEU A 791 4.89 21.03 -0.10
CA LEU A 791 4.50 21.92 -1.19
C LEU A 791 5.14 23.31 -1.08
N GLU A 792 5.31 23.83 0.13
CA GLU A 792 6.04 25.08 0.36
C GLU A 792 7.50 24.96 -0.10
N THR A 793 8.14 23.82 0.21
CA THR A 793 9.51 23.53 -0.23
C THR A 793 9.61 23.44 -1.75
N LEU A 794 8.65 22.77 -2.39
CA LEU A 794 8.67 22.50 -3.83
C LEU A 794 8.28 23.72 -4.68
N LEU A 795 7.31 24.51 -4.21
CA LEU A 795 6.73 25.61 -4.97
C LEU A 795 7.29 26.99 -4.57
N ASP A 796 8.11 27.07 -3.51
CA ASP A 796 8.67 28.32 -2.96
C ASP A 796 7.59 29.38 -2.67
N ARG A 797 6.43 28.94 -2.15
CA ARG A 797 5.29 29.79 -1.77
C ARG A 797 4.54 29.20 -0.58
N THR A 798 3.84 30.05 0.17
CA THR A 798 3.03 29.64 1.32
C THR A 798 1.86 28.75 0.89
N VAL A 799 1.60 27.70 1.66
CA VAL A 799 0.50 26.75 1.44
C VAL A 799 -0.34 26.65 2.72
N PRO A 800 -1.34 27.52 2.89
CA PRO A 800 -2.19 27.50 4.08
C PRO A 800 -3.06 26.25 4.16
N HIS A 801 -3.48 25.92 5.38
CA HIS A 801 -4.56 24.97 5.63
C HIS A 801 -5.91 25.56 5.18
N PRO A 802 -6.91 24.74 4.74
CA PRO A 802 -8.24 25.26 4.41
C PRO A 802 -8.85 26.14 5.53
N VAL A 803 -8.68 25.75 6.79
CA VAL A 803 -9.19 26.53 7.93
C VAL A 803 -8.58 27.93 8.04
N GLU A 804 -7.34 28.13 7.60
CA GLU A 804 -6.69 29.44 7.62
C GLU A 804 -7.22 30.36 6.53
N VAL A 805 -7.62 29.77 5.40
CA VAL A 805 -8.31 30.48 4.31
C VAL A 805 -9.72 30.91 4.74
N LEU A 806 -10.40 30.05 5.51
CA LEU A 806 -11.78 30.28 5.97
C LEU A 806 -11.87 31.17 7.21
N ALA A 807 -10.81 31.29 7.99
CA ALA A 807 -10.86 31.99 9.26
C ALA A 807 -11.08 33.49 9.09
N PRO A 808 -12.04 34.09 9.82
CA PRO A 808 -12.30 35.51 9.74
C PRO A 808 -11.07 36.32 10.15
N ASN A 809 -10.89 37.46 9.48
CA ASN A 809 -9.82 38.40 9.80
C ASN A 809 -9.86 38.75 11.29
N ALA A 810 -8.69 38.86 11.92
CA ALA A 810 -8.61 39.21 13.32
C ALA A 810 -9.26 40.58 13.55
N GLY A 811 -10.49 40.59 14.05
CA GLY A 811 -11.07 41.77 14.68
C GLY A 811 -10.14 42.24 15.82
N PRO A 812 -10.07 43.55 16.09
CA PRO A 812 -9.14 44.14 17.04
C PRO A 812 -9.26 43.59 18.47
#